data_AF-A0A412HWQ2-F1
#
_entry.id   AF-A0A412HWQ2-F1
#
_cell.length_a   1.000
_cell.length_b   1.000
_cell.length_c   1.000
_cell.angle_alpha   90.00
_cell.angle_beta   90.00
_cell.angle_gamma   90.00
#
_symmetry.space_group_name_H-M   'P 1'
#
loop_
_entity.id
_entity.type
_entity.pdbx_description
1 polymer ?
#
loop_
_entity_poly.entity_id
_entity_poly.type
_entity_poly.pdbx_seq_one_letter_code
_entity_poly.pdbx_strand_id
1 'polypeptide(L)'
;MIYCPIHKTKENTNLDLGANYIKFGKVRACECPKCRRAYINVRGIKSGLLGQTSKGYAVVNLYKYYPFPREFYLVTNSQLKKLSQNCSLVEIQEFVNNNKLYRVKSFCDDTMQRYYINQETYENFVNTLNKLQIKVCDERNIDGFPYVNKYELLPNELYVLNNNEFDKIIKNFGFIDIQRFTDKKRNEYIIHAKYDQVSNKYYISETTYKDVKYLESEGKIKIYNFRNLRVDGKSKKMHNLPGIFCIMEEKDLQKMMIKEKLIECTDFRVTNNTCYYIPSRYDEKTKRFYINTKIYERNLDLFKKHNTIFIDFIKFNEENISVERNLPKTIYVLNNIDMRKLNTILNVQEISFFKNSKYTLYEIPTMYDPLNNAYFLNSKIANDYTQVFNILKIHLIKHQTLNNIVETFKRSNSLNNKNLKKQKNNKNENIDVFPIKASLIDGKVCYKCHQVLERKYPIFHESSQDIKLRMYFCKKCQNYFILKDDFDKDKGFYIKSIKEISYLDYLKSKNQQSSTGFDKDLYINQPIVDLSYGKGIFVQMKGSHILVDYSGNKRSYHFPQSFKNGRLRFVDKEYQDSIMYVINKDETVQEDNSCYVLQKKVTVQNTSYTDVRRIPGLVYKIQLIGSSNNHATRIHPVEDVVVKLAYKNPKSKTFDIVSIPMHYCSRCDKYFDMKQSFIQTLNRYNLDINYFAASFESETGQPIVFKQMDLREFSKLKLFGYSVGANGLSTGARHELLNFILKNHLMTASEIKSQLQFNIRFIGKKAHMDDAVGDWEKDIDYINEYISSGKIQWKY
;
A
#
# COMPACT_ATOMS: atom_id res chain seq x y z
N MET A 1 -1.44 26.26 -25.15
CA MET A 1 -0.51 27.19 -25.82
C MET A 1 -0.50 26.85 -27.30
N ILE A 2 -0.93 27.77 -28.15
CA ILE A 2 -1.05 27.55 -29.60
C ILE A 2 0.26 27.93 -30.28
N TYR A 3 0.71 27.17 -31.28
CA TYR A 3 1.94 27.48 -32.00
C TYR A 3 1.83 27.07 -33.48
N CYS A 4 2.65 27.70 -34.32
CA CYS A 4 2.81 27.29 -35.71
C CYS A 4 3.51 25.93 -35.77
N PRO A 5 2.90 24.87 -36.33
CA PRO A 5 3.51 23.53 -36.34
C PRO A 5 4.83 23.46 -37.12
N ILE A 6 5.00 24.34 -38.11
CA ILE A 6 6.16 24.40 -39.02
C ILE A 6 7.29 25.24 -38.41
N HIS A 7 6.99 26.47 -38.00
CA HIS A 7 8.02 27.45 -37.61
C HIS A 7 8.12 27.69 -36.09
N LYS A 8 7.32 26.97 -35.29
CA LYS A 8 7.27 27.02 -33.82
C LYS A 8 7.04 28.42 -33.22
N THR A 9 6.57 29.38 -34.01
CA THR A 9 6.08 30.68 -33.54
C THR A 9 4.98 30.44 -32.50
N LYS A 10 5.07 31.09 -31.34
CA LYS A 10 4.11 30.93 -30.25
C LYS A 10 2.92 31.88 -30.43
N GLU A 11 1.83 31.55 -29.74
CA GLU A 11 0.62 32.36 -29.58
C GLU A 11 0.95 33.86 -29.43
N ASN A 12 0.46 34.67 -30.36
CA ASN A 12 0.85 36.07 -30.51
C ASN A 12 -0.31 37.00 -30.89
N THR A 13 -1.53 36.47 -31.02
CA THR A 13 -2.70 37.26 -31.42
C THR A 13 -4.00 36.59 -30.93
N ASN A 14 -5.12 37.30 -31.08
CA ASN A 14 -6.47 36.78 -30.83
C ASN A 14 -7.32 37.02 -32.09
N LEU A 15 -8.13 36.03 -32.47
CA LEU A 15 -9.06 36.10 -33.59
C LEU A 15 -10.49 36.08 -33.08
N ASP A 16 -11.35 36.95 -33.61
CA ASP A 16 -12.77 36.93 -33.32
C ASP A 16 -13.50 35.99 -34.28
N LEU A 17 -14.02 34.88 -33.75
CA LEU A 17 -14.82 33.93 -34.52
C LEU A 17 -16.31 34.23 -34.41
N GLY A 18 -16.75 35.17 -33.56
CA GLY A 18 -18.16 35.45 -33.28
C GLY A 18 -18.97 35.84 -34.52
N ALA A 19 -18.34 36.48 -35.50
CA ALA A 19 -18.99 36.90 -36.74
C ALA A 19 -19.47 35.71 -37.60
N ASN A 20 -18.67 34.64 -37.68
CA ASN A 20 -18.97 33.45 -38.51
C ASN A 20 -19.43 32.24 -37.67
N TYR A 21 -19.13 32.23 -36.38
CA TYR A 21 -19.41 31.17 -35.43
C TYR A 21 -19.83 31.78 -34.09
N ILE A 22 -21.08 32.24 -34.02
CA ILE A 22 -21.71 33.03 -32.94
C ILE A 22 -21.41 32.52 -31.52
N LYS A 23 -21.16 31.21 -31.35
CA LYS A 23 -20.90 30.56 -30.05
C LYS A 23 -19.45 30.64 -29.54
N PHE A 24 -18.48 31.10 -30.34
CA PHE A 24 -17.05 30.93 -30.03
C PHE A 24 -16.31 32.22 -29.63
N GLY A 25 -16.83 33.40 -29.98
CA GLY A 25 -16.25 34.70 -29.62
C GLY A 25 -14.76 34.85 -29.98
N LYS A 26 -14.00 35.61 -29.18
CA LYS A 26 -12.54 35.79 -29.36
C LYS A 26 -11.76 34.57 -28.87
N VAL A 27 -10.96 34.00 -29.74
CA VAL A 27 -10.09 32.86 -29.47
C VAL A 27 -8.62 33.22 -29.62
N ARG A 28 -7.77 32.59 -28.82
CA ARG A 28 -6.31 32.71 -28.94
C ARG A 28 -5.83 32.11 -30.25
N ALA A 29 -4.82 32.74 -30.85
CA ALA A 29 -4.29 32.35 -32.15
C ALA A 29 -2.77 32.57 -32.26
N CYS A 30 -2.17 31.92 -33.26
CA CYS A 30 -0.78 32.13 -33.67
C CYS A 30 -0.75 32.55 -35.15
N GLU A 31 -0.53 33.82 -35.43
CA GLU A 31 -0.22 34.33 -36.76
C GLU A 31 1.26 34.10 -37.06
N CYS A 32 1.56 33.23 -38.03
CA CYS A 32 2.93 32.95 -38.45
C CYS A 32 3.26 33.77 -39.71
N PRO A 33 4.16 34.78 -39.63
CA PRO A 33 4.52 35.61 -40.78
C PRO A 33 5.13 34.81 -41.92
N LYS A 34 5.88 33.74 -41.58
CA LYS A 34 6.61 32.91 -42.55
C LYS A 34 5.71 32.06 -43.44
N CYS A 35 4.62 31.50 -42.91
CA CYS A 35 3.69 30.68 -43.71
C CYS A 35 2.36 31.37 -44.02
N ARG A 36 2.19 32.66 -43.66
CA ARG A 36 0.97 33.45 -43.88
C ARG A 36 -0.30 32.73 -43.41
N ARG A 37 -0.22 32.02 -42.28
CA ARG A 37 -1.34 31.29 -41.65
C ARG A 37 -1.54 31.70 -40.21
N ALA A 38 -2.80 31.75 -39.80
CA ALA A 38 -3.21 32.00 -38.42
C ALA A 38 -3.77 30.70 -37.84
N TYR A 39 -3.05 30.11 -36.88
CA TYR A 39 -3.43 28.83 -36.29
C TYR A 39 -4.26 29.04 -35.03
N ILE A 40 -5.35 28.30 -34.90
CA ILE A 40 -6.19 28.24 -33.70
C ILE A 40 -6.37 26.79 -33.26
N ASN A 41 -6.82 26.54 -32.03
CA ASN A 41 -7.12 25.18 -31.57
C ASN A 41 -8.45 25.19 -30.80
N VAL A 42 -9.54 25.08 -31.55
CA VAL A 42 -10.90 25.25 -31.03
C VAL A 42 -11.70 23.97 -31.29
N ARG A 43 -12.18 23.33 -30.21
CA ARG A 43 -13.05 22.16 -30.29
C ARG A 43 -14.46 22.59 -30.69
N GLY A 44 -15.13 21.81 -31.55
CA GLY A 44 -16.52 22.05 -31.94
C GLY A 44 -16.72 22.76 -33.28
N ILE A 45 -15.64 23.24 -33.91
CA ILE A 45 -15.65 23.71 -35.30
C ILE A 45 -15.13 22.56 -36.17
N LYS A 46 -16.01 22.02 -37.04
CA LYS A 46 -15.76 20.81 -37.85
C LYS A 46 -14.95 21.08 -39.12
N SER A 47 -14.78 22.35 -39.47
CA SER A 47 -13.81 22.80 -40.47
C SER A 47 -12.58 23.37 -39.77
N GLY A 48 -11.58 23.70 -40.54
CA GLY A 48 -10.24 24.07 -40.12
C GLY A 48 -9.41 24.66 -41.24
N LEU A 49 -10.02 24.96 -42.39
CA LEU A 49 -9.71 26.22 -43.06
C LEU A 49 -10.95 27.07 -42.84
N LEU A 50 -10.82 28.13 -42.04
CA LEU A 50 -11.96 28.92 -41.56
C LEU A 50 -12.09 30.27 -42.29
N GLY A 51 -11.33 30.47 -43.36
CA GLY A 51 -11.27 31.71 -44.14
C GLY A 51 -9.93 32.42 -44.00
N GLN A 52 -9.92 33.74 -44.23
CA GLN A 52 -8.75 34.59 -44.12
C GLN A 52 -9.01 35.77 -43.17
N THR A 53 -7.98 36.19 -42.44
CA THR A 53 -8.01 37.44 -41.66
C THR A 53 -7.99 38.65 -42.60
N SER A 54 -8.38 39.83 -42.13
CA SER A 54 -8.20 41.10 -42.88
C SER A 54 -6.75 41.39 -43.29
N LYS A 55 -5.76 40.84 -42.59
CA LYS A 55 -4.33 40.92 -42.91
C LYS A 55 -3.85 39.86 -43.92
N GLY A 56 -4.76 39.09 -44.51
CA GLY A 56 -4.47 38.06 -45.52
C GLY A 56 -3.93 36.72 -45.00
N TYR A 57 -3.99 36.44 -43.70
CA TYR A 57 -3.57 35.14 -43.14
C TYR A 57 -4.69 34.10 -43.27
N ALA A 58 -4.38 32.92 -43.83
CA ALA A 58 -5.32 31.80 -43.87
C ALA A 58 -5.52 31.20 -42.47
N VAL A 59 -6.76 31.16 -41.98
CA VAL A 59 -7.10 30.72 -40.63
C VAL A 59 -7.25 29.19 -40.61
N VAL A 60 -6.43 28.53 -39.80
CA VAL A 60 -6.34 27.06 -39.73
C VAL A 60 -6.69 26.57 -38.33
N ASN A 61 -7.71 25.72 -38.21
CA ASN A 61 -8.03 25.04 -36.94
C ASN A 61 -7.19 23.77 -36.79
N LEU A 62 -6.40 23.70 -35.72
CA LEU A 62 -5.54 22.57 -35.39
C LEU A 62 -6.30 21.39 -34.79
N TYR A 63 -7.60 21.54 -34.50
CA TYR A 63 -8.46 20.43 -34.11
C TYR A 63 -8.83 19.58 -35.34
N LYS A 64 -8.47 18.29 -35.27
CA LYS A 64 -8.09 17.33 -36.34
C LYS A 64 -8.81 17.42 -37.71
N TYR A 65 -8.01 17.60 -38.77
CA TYR A 65 -8.31 17.05 -40.09
C TYR A 65 -7.46 15.82 -40.37
N TYR A 66 -8.07 14.81 -40.95
CA TYR A 66 -7.38 13.61 -41.41
C TYR A 66 -7.01 13.78 -42.90
N PRO A 67 -5.75 13.57 -43.30
CA PRO A 67 -5.41 13.49 -44.71
C PRO A 67 -6.12 12.30 -45.33
N PHE A 68 -6.54 12.42 -46.59
CA PHE A 68 -7.17 11.31 -47.30
C PHE A 68 -6.23 10.09 -47.32
N PRO A 69 -6.66 8.92 -46.81
CA PRO A 69 -5.78 7.76 -46.71
C PRO A 69 -5.50 7.21 -48.10
N ARG A 70 -4.33 6.57 -48.27
CA ARG A 70 -3.93 5.97 -49.56
C ARG A 70 -4.79 4.77 -49.93
N GLU A 71 -5.34 4.08 -48.94
CA GLU A 71 -6.22 2.94 -49.14
C GLU A 71 -7.32 2.87 -48.08
N PHE A 72 -8.47 2.31 -48.49
CA PHE A 72 -9.59 1.94 -47.63
C PHE A 72 -9.84 0.43 -47.71
N TYR A 73 -10.25 -0.16 -46.59
CA TYR A 73 -10.67 -1.55 -46.50
C TYR A 73 -12.19 -1.61 -46.44
N LEU A 74 -12.79 -2.27 -47.42
CA LEU A 74 -14.24 -2.41 -47.53
C LEU A 74 -14.68 -3.66 -46.75
N VAL A 75 -15.57 -3.45 -45.79
CA VAL A 75 -16.02 -4.47 -44.84
C VAL A 75 -17.55 -4.50 -44.71
N THR A 76 -18.10 -5.61 -44.25
CA THR A 76 -19.53 -5.71 -43.89
C THR A 76 -19.82 -5.03 -42.54
N ASN A 77 -21.06 -4.61 -42.30
CA ASN A 77 -21.46 -4.06 -41.00
C ASN A 77 -21.25 -5.06 -39.84
N SER A 78 -21.39 -6.36 -40.11
CA SER A 78 -21.09 -7.43 -39.16
C SER A 78 -19.60 -7.50 -38.81
N GLN A 79 -18.73 -7.42 -39.82
CA GLN A 79 -17.27 -7.35 -39.62
C GLN A 79 -16.85 -6.09 -38.86
N LEU A 80 -17.44 -4.93 -39.19
CA LEU A 80 -17.16 -3.68 -38.51
C LEU A 80 -17.56 -3.71 -37.02
N LYS A 81 -18.72 -4.30 -36.70
CA LYS A 81 -19.17 -4.50 -35.32
C LYS A 81 -18.19 -5.38 -34.54
N LYS A 82 -17.71 -6.47 -35.15
CA LYS A 82 -16.69 -7.35 -34.55
C LYS A 82 -15.34 -6.64 -34.38
N LEU A 83 -14.91 -5.81 -35.34
CA LEU A 83 -13.68 -4.99 -35.22
C LEU A 83 -13.76 -4.02 -34.03
N SER A 84 -14.91 -3.36 -33.83
CA SER A 84 -15.12 -2.42 -32.72
C SER A 84 -15.11 -3.08 -31.32
N GLN A 85 -15.27 -4.40 -31.25
CA GLN A 85 -15.21 -5.15 -29.99
C GLN A 85 -13.77 -5.51 -29.59
N ASN A 86 -12.86 -5.60 -30.56
CA ASN A 86 -11.47 -6.07 -30.37
C ASN A 86 -10.43 -4.95 -30.49
N CYS A 87 -10.75 -3.85 -31.18
CA CYS A 87 -9.87 -2.69 -31.38
C CYS A 87 -10.57 -1.38 -31.00
N SER A 88 -9.80 -0.40 -30.54
CA SER A 88 -10.31 0.97 -30.36
C SER A 88 -10.39 1.66 -31.72
N LEU A 89 -11.59 1.68 -32.30
CA LEU A 89 -11.85 2.36 -33.56
C LEU A 89 -12.26 3.82 -33.34
N VAL A 90 -11.62 4.71 -34.10
CA VAL A 90 -11.96 6.14 -34.13
C VAL A 90 -12.81 6.41 -35.36
N GLU A 91 -14.04 6.90 -35.16
CA GLU A 91 -14.89 7.33 -36.27
C GLU A 91 -14.35 8.64 -36.87
N ILE A 92 -14.15 8.65 -38.19
CA ILE A 92 -13.71 9.80 -38.96
C ILE A 92 -14.77 10.10 -40.02
N GLN A 93 -15.26 11.33 -40.03
CA GLN A 93 -16.35 11.72 -40.93
C GLN A 93 -15.87 12.54 -42.13
N GLU A 94 -14.70 13.17 -42.04
CA GLU A 94 -14.22 14.12 -43.05
C GLU A 94 -12.71 13.98 -43.29
N PHE A 95 -12.32 14.02 -44.57
CA PHE A 95 -10.94 13.95 -45.05
C PHE A 95 -10.60 15.16 -45.91
N VAL A 96 -9.33 15.55 -45.90
CA VAL A 96 -8.82 16.64 -46.75
C VAL A 96 -7.87 16.08 -47.81
N ASN A 97 -8.10 16.44 -49.07
CA ASN A 97 -7.19 16.17 -50.19
C ASN A 97 -7.08 17.41 -51.09
N ASN A 98 -5.87 17.85 -51.45
CA ASN A 98 -5.62 19.01 -52.31
C ASN A 98 -6.46 20.26 -51.95
N ASN A 99 -6.52 20.60 -50.66
CA ASN A 99 -7.30 21.71 -50.09
C ASN A 99 -8.84 21.62 -50.28
N LYS A 100 -9.37 20.46 -50.67
CA LYS A 100 -10.82 20.16 -50.71
C LYS A 100 -11.19 19.17 -49.61
N LEU A 101 -12.38 19.36 -49.04
CA LEU A 101 -12.94 18.54 -47.97
C LEU A 101 -13.88 17.48 -48.56
N TYR A 102 -13.76 16.25 -48.07
CA TYR A 102 -14.56 15.10 -48.49
C TYR A 102 -15.20 14.44 -47.28
N ARG A 103 -16.52 14.22 -47.31
CA ARG A 103 -17.29 13.65 -46.20
C ARG A 103 -17.44 12.14 -46.33
N VAL A 104 -16.35 11.40 -46.14
CA VAL A 104 -16.37 9.93 -46.20
C VAL A 104 -16.40 9.38 -44.77
N LYS A 105 -17.53 8.80 -44.36
CA LYS A 105 -17.64 8.18 -43.04
C LYS A 105 -16.81 6.90 -42.98
N SER A 106 -15.85 6.85 -42.07
CA SER A 106 -14.91 5.74 -41.96
C SER A 106 -14.53 5.49 -40.50
N PHE A 107 -13.87 4.36 -40.27
CA PHE A 107 -13.41 3.94 -38.95
C PHE A 107 -11.91 3.68 -39.02
N CYS A 108 -11.13 4.37 -38.20
CA CYS A 108 -9.67 4.25 -38.14
C CYS A 108 -9.27 3.35 -36.97
N ASP A 109 -8.47 2.34 -37.27
CA ASP A 109 -7.67 1.64 -36.26
C ASP A 109 -6.33 2.36 -36.13
N ASP A 110 -6.17 3.13 -35.05
CA ASP A 110 -4.95 3.91 -34.78
C ASP A 110 -3.71 3.00 -34.56
N THR A 111 -3.90 1.73 -34.19
CA THR A 111 -2.78 0.79 -33.95
C THR A 111 -2.21 0.22 -35.25
N MET A 112 -3.07 -0.09 -36.21
CA MET A 112 -2.67 -0.62 -37.52
C MET A 112 -2.59 0.44 -38.61
N GLN A 113 -3.00 1.68 -38.31
CA GLN A 113 -3.12 2.78 -39.29
C GLN A 113 -3.99 2.41 -40.49
N ARG A 114 -5.07 1.65 -40.24
CA ARG A 114 -6.01 1.17 -41.28
C ARG A 114 -7.34 1.89 -41.20
N TYR A 115 -7.92 2.18 -42.36
CA TYR A 115 -9.18 2.88 -42.49
C TYR A 115 -10.23 1.97 -43.12
N TYR A 116 -11.32 1.74 -42.40
CA TYR A 116 -12.41 0.85 -42.79
C TYR A 116 -13.63 1.65 -43.23
N ILE A 117 -14.26 1.23 -44.32
CA ILE A 117 -15.55 1.74 -44.80
C ILE A 117 -16.52 0.58 -44.99
N ASN A 118 -17.81 0.84 -44.76
CA ASN A 118 -18.84 -0.16 -45.02
C ASN A 118 -19.36 -0.05 -46.46
N GLN A 119 -20.17 -1.03 -46.87
CA GLN A 119 -20.73 -1.10 -48.22
C GLN A 119 -21.51 0.14 -48.63
N GLU A 120 -22.39 0.64 -47.75
CA GLU A 120 -23.16 1.86 -48.01
C GLU A 120 -22.25 3.07 -48.27
N THR A 121 -21.19 3.24 -47.48
CA THR A 121 -20.23 4.34 -47.69
C THR A 121 -19.48 4.14 -49.01
N TYR A 122 -19.06 2.92 -49.32
CA TYR A 122 -18.33 2.65 -50.56
C TYR A 122 -19.20 2.94 -51.79
N GLU A 123 -20.44 2.47 -51.84
CA GLU A 123 -21.36 2.72 -52.95
C GLU A 123 -21.62 4.22 -53.16
N ASN A 124 -21.78 4.97 -52.07
CA ASN A 124 -21.98 6.42 -52.12
C ASN A 124 -20.74 7.21 -52.59
N PHE A 125 -19.53 6.65 -52.47
CA PHE A 125 -18.28 7.38 -52.70
C PHE A 125 -17.33 6.75 -53.73
N VAL A 126 -17.67 5.61 -54.35
CA VAL A 126 -16.79 4.87 -55.27
C VAL A 126 -16.24 5.74 -56.40
N ASN A 127 -17.08 6.58 -57.03
CA ASN A 127 -16.66 7.49 -58.09
C ASN A 127 -15.63 8.53 -57.59
N THR A 128 -15.79 8.99 -56.35
CA THR A 128 -14.87 9.95 -55.71
C THR A 128 -13.54 9.27 -55.36
N LEU A 129 -13.60 8.05 -54.82
CA LEU A 129 -12.41 7.27 -54.47
C LEU A 129 -11.57 6.95 -55.71
N ASN A 130 -12.22 6.53 -56.81
CA ASN A 130 -11.56 6.26 -58.09
C ASN A 130 -10.92 7.52 -58.68
N LYS A 131 -11.64 8.66 -58.66
CA LYS A 131 -11.11 9.96 -59.14
C LYS A 131 -9.89 10.42 -58.34
N LEU A 132 -9.85 10.12 -57.05
CA LEU A 132 -8.74 10.44 -56.16
C LEU A 132 -7.64 9.36 -56.16
N GLN A 133 -7.76 8.32 -56.99
CA GLN A 133 -6.83 7.18 -57.09
C GLN A 133 -6.60 6.47 -55.74
N ILE A 134 -7.65 6.38 -54.93
CA ILE A 134 -7.58 5.74 -53.62
C ILE A 134 -7.87 4.26 -53.79
N LYS A 135 -6.94 3.43 -53.33
CA LYS A 135 -7.07 1.98 -53.44
C LYS A 135 -8.16 1.48 -52.48
N VAL A 136 -9.09 0.67 -52.98
CA VAL A 136 -10.07 -0.01 -52.14
C VAL A 136 -9.78 -1.50 -52.12
N CYS A 137 -9.45 -2.02 -50.95
CA CYS A 137 -9.25 -3.44 -50.71
C CYS A 137 -10.60 -4.04 -50.28
N ASP A 138 -11.26 -4.79 -51.17
CA ASP A 138 -12.50 -5.48 -50.82
C ASP A 138 -12.19 -6.72 -49.99
N GLU A 139 -12.44 -6.62 -48.69
CA GLU A 139 -12.19 -7.73 -47.78
C GLU A 139 -13.45 -8.56 -47.53
N ARG A 140 -14.65 -8.14 -47.96
CA ARG A 140 -15.93 -8.74 -47.55
C ARG A 140 -16.02 -10.26 -47.75
N ASN A 141 -15.35 -10.78 -48.78
CA ASN A 141 -15.38 -12.19 -49.20
C ASN A 141 -14.08 -12.96 -48.90
N ILE A 142 -13.17 -12.41 -48.11
CA ILE A 142 -11.94 -13.12 -47.73
C ILE A 142 -12.30 -14.19 -46.68
N ASP A 143 -12.19 -15.47 -47.05
CA ASP A 143 -12.18 -16.58 -46.08
C ASP A 143 -10.96 -16.40 -45.17
N GLY A 144 -11.21 -16.23 -43.87
CA GLY A 144 -10.17 -15.81 -42.94
C GLY A 144 -9.84 -14.31 -43.01
N PHE A 145 -10.81 -13.46 -43.40
CA PHE A 145 -10.84 -12.01 -43.12
C PHE A 145 -10.07 -11.72 -41.82
N PRO A 146 -9.11 -10.78 -41.77
CA PRO A 146 -8.09 -10.73 -40.73
C PRO A 146 -8.64 -10.25 -39.39
N TYR A 147 -9.55 -11.01 -38.80
CA TYR A 147 -9.31 -11.48 -37.46
C TYR A 147 -8.03 -12.29 -37.56
N VAL A 148 -6.91 -11.65 -37.18
CA VAL A 148 -6.09 -12.40 -36.25
C VAL A 148 -7.03 -12.62 -35.05
N ASN A 149 -7.80 -13.72 -35.07
CA ASN A 149 -8.05 -14.46 -33.84
C ASN A 149 -6.68 -14.44 -33.22
N LYS A 150 -6.54 -13.73 -32.11
CA LYS A 150 -5.25 -13.55 -31.46
C LYS A 150 -4.69 -14.97 -31.32
N TYR A 151 -3.86 -15.41 -32.26
CA TYR A 151 -3.09 -16.62 -32.12
C TYR A 151 -2.09 -16.17 -31.09
N GLU A 152 -2.53 -16.28 -29.85
CA GLU A 152 -1.66 -16.17 -28.72
C GLU A 152 -0.60 -17.23 -29.00
N LEU A 153 0.66 -16.80 -29.03
CA LEU A 153 1.77 -17.74 -29.05
C LEU A 153 1.52 -18.72 -27.92
N LEU A 154 1.72 -20.01 -28.19
CA LEU A 154 1.54 -21.07 -27.22
C LEU A 154 2.22 -20.65 -25.91
N PRO A 155 1.46 -20.45 -24.82
CA PRO A 155 1.98 -19.82 -23.64
C PRO A 155 2.96 -20.77 -22.97
N ASN A 156 3.97 -20.21 -22.31
CA ASN A 156 4.90 -21.01 -21.51
C ASN A 156 4.20 -21.69 -20.32
N GLU A 157 3.08 -21.13 -19.85
CA GLU A 157 2.34 -21.59 -18.68
C GLU A 157 0.82 -21.62 -18.91
N LEU A 158 0.16 -22.72 -18.53
CA LEU A 158 -1.29 -22.83 -18.42
C LEU A 158 -1.72 -23.15 -16.99
N TYR A 159 -2.82 -22.55 -16.54
CA TYR A 159 -3.34 -22.68 -15.18
C TYR A 159 -4.65 -23.47 -15.21
N VAL A 160 -4.68 -24.63 -14.56
CA VAL A 160 -5.90 -25.46 -14.54
C VAL A 160 -6.80 -25.04 -13.39
N LEU A 161 -8.06 -24.76 -13.72
CA LEU A 161 -9.13 -24.52 -12.76
C LEU A 161 -10.08 -25.71 -12.74
N ASN A 162 -10.64 -26.00 -11.56
CA ASN A 162 -11.77 -26.92 -11.48
C ASN A 162 -12.96 -26.37 -12.29
N ASN A 163 -13.82 -27.24 -12.79
CA ASN A 163 -14.90 -26.85 -13.70
C ASN A 163 -15.83 -25.79 -13.09
N ASN A 164 -16.13 -25.88 -11.79
CA ASN A 164 -17.00 -24.92 -11.11
C ASN A 164 -16.40 -23.49 -11.07
N GLU A 165 -15.10 -23.37 -10.81
CA GLU A 165 -14.40 -22.07 -10.81
C GLU A 165 -14.19 -21.56 -12.23
N PHE A 166 -13.90 -22.44 -13.18
CA PHE A 166 -13.83 -22.09 -14.60
C PHE A 166 -15.17 -21.54 -15.11
N ASP A 167 -16.28 -22.18 -14.77
CA ASP A 167 -17.64 -21.73 -15.14
C ASP A 167 -18.03 -20.39 -14.52
N LYS A 168 -17.54 -20.10 -13.30
CA LYS A 168 -17.72 -18.77 -12.68
C LYS A 168 -16.99 -17.69 -13.46
N ILE A 169 -15.80 -17.99 -13.99
CA ILE A 169 -15.01 -17.06 -14.80
C ILE A 169 -15.64 -16.87 -16.18
N ILE A 170 -16.23 -17.92 -16.79
CA ILE A 170 -16.96 -17.81 -18.07
C ILE A 170 -18.05 -16.71 -18.00
N LYS A 171 -18.68 -16.54 -16.84
CA LYS A 171 -19.75 -15.56 -16.63
C LYS A 171 -19.26 -14.13 -16.38
N ASN A 172 -17.94 -13.91 -16.30
CA ASN A 172 -17.36 -12.63 -15.92
C ASN A 172 -16.77 -11.90 -17.15
N PHE A 173 -17.26 -10.70 -17.46
CA PHE A 173 -16.90 -9.91 -18.65
C PHE A 173 -15.42 -9.42 -18.69
N GLY A 174 -14.60 -9.75 -17.69
CA GLY A 174 -13.20 -9.31 -17.58
C GLY A 174 -12.16 -10.28 -18.17
N PHE A 175 -12.55 -11.48 -18.60
CA PHE A 175 -11.65 -12.48 -19.17
C PHE A 175 -11.87 -12.61 -20.68
N ILE A 176 -10.78 -12.78 -21.42
CA ILE A 176 -10.81 -12.90 -22.88
C ILE A 176 -10.81 -14.37 -23.27
N ASP A 177 -11.70 -14.74 -24.18
CA ASP A 177 -11.80 -16.10 -24.71
C ASP A 177 -10.74 -16.35 -25.77
N ILE A 178 -9.90 -17.34 -25.52
CA ILE A 178 -8.89 -17.82 -26.47
C ILE A 178 -9.22 -19.28 -26.80
N GLN A 179 -9.42 -19.59 -28.07
CA GLN A 179 -9.79 -20.94 -28.50
C GLN A 179 -8.65 -21.69 -29.20
N ARG A 180 -7.64 -20.96 -29.70
CA ARG A 180 -6.55 -21.51 -30.51
C ARG A 180 -5.24 -20.82 -30.17
N PHE A 181 -4.18 -21.61 -30.15
CA PHE A 181 -2.79 -21.16 -29.97
C PHE A 181 -1.93 -21.67 -31.12
N THR A 182 -0.81 -20.99 -31.38
CA THR A 182 0.19 -21.45 -32.35
C THR A 182 1.57 -21.52 -31.72
N ASP A 183 2.35 -22.55 -32.05
CA ASP A 183 3.77 -22.55 -31.70
C ASP A 183 4.61 -21.73 -32.71
N LYS A 184 5.91 -21.63 -32.44
CA LYS A 184 6.88 -20.91 -33.31
C LYS A 184 6.99 -21.50 -34.71
N LYS A 185 6.58 -22.76 -34.91
CA LYS A 185 6.58 -23.46 -36.20
C LYS A 185 5.23 -23.34 -36.93
N ARG A 186 4.29 -22.56 -36.38
CA ARG A 186 2.91 -22.37 -36.88
C ARG A 186 2.05 -23.63 -36.80
N ASN A 187 2.38 -24.59 -35.94
CA ASN A 187 1.44 -25.67 -35.64
C ASN A 187 0.31 -25.10 -34.79
N GLU A 188 -0.93 -25.42 -35.14
CA GLU A 188 -2.12 -24.96 -34.45
C GLU A 188 -2.54 -25.93 -33.34
N TYR A 189 -2.93 -25.39 -32.19
CA TYR A 189 -3.44 -26.14 -31.05
C TYR A 189 -4.82 -25.59 -30.67
N ILE A 190 -5.82 -26.44 -30.61
CA ILE A 190 -7.17 -26.09 -30.14
C ILE A 190 -7.16 -26.24 -28.61
N ILE A 191 -7.09 -25.12 -27.90
CA ILE A 191 -7.08 -25.08 -26.44
C ILE A 191 -8.06 -24.00 -26.00
N HIS A 192 -9.15 -24.42 -25.37
CA HIS A 192 -10.15 -23.52 -24.84
C HIS A 192 -9.65 -22.91 -23.52
N ALA A 193 -9.12 -21.69 -23.60
CA ALA A 193 -8.55 -20.95 -22.50
C ALA A 193 -9.24 -19.60 -22.25
N LYS A 194 -9.16 -19.12 -21.01
CA LYS A 194 -9.55 -17.77 -20.60
C LYS A 194 -8.31 -16.99 -20.23
N TYR A 195 -8.11 -15.85 -20.88
CA TYR A 195 -6.97 -14.96 -20.62
C TYR A 195 -7.37 -13.83 -19.66
N ASP A 196 -6.65 -13.72 -18.55
CA ASP A 196 -6.73 -12.60 -17.63
C ASP A 196 -5.69 -11.55 -18.00
N GLN A 197 -6.13 -10.42 -18.51
CA GLN A 197 -5.26 -9.30 -18.88
C GLN A 197 -4.54 -8.68 -17.68
N VAL A 198 -5.13 -8.76 -16.48
CA VAL A 198 -4.58 -8.12 -15.27
C VAL A 198 -3.44 -8.95 -14.69
N SER A 199 -3.61 -10.28 -14.62
CA SER A 199 -2.57 -11.16 -14.11
C SER A 199 -1.65 -11.74 -15.19
N ASN A 200 -1.96 -11.49 -16.46
CA ASN A 200 -1.28 -12.02 -17.64
C ASN A 200 -1.16 -13.56 -17.60
N LYS A 201 -2.29 -14.23 -17.37
CA LYS A 201 -2.37 -15.69 -17.21
C LYS A 201 -3.47 -16.30 -18.08
N TYR A 202 -3.25 -17.53 -18.51
CA TYR A 202 -4.22 -18.33 -19.25
C TYR A 202 -4.75 -19.44 -18.36
N TYR A 203 -6.07 -19.50 -18.23
CA TYR A 203 -6.78 -20.48 -17.44
C TYR A 203 -7.47 -21.48 -18.36
N ILE A 204 -7.44 -22.77 -18.01
CA ILE A 204 -8.15 -23.85 -18.70
C ILE A 204 -8.96 -24.67 -17.70
N SER A 205 -10.03 -25.33 -18.14
CA SER A 205 -10.79 -26.24 -17.29
C SER A 205 -10.06 -27.56 -17.07
N GLU A 206 -10.49 -28.34 -16.08
CA GLU A 206 -10.00 -29.72 -15.88
C GLU A 206 -10.31 -30.62 -17.07
N THR A 207 -11.40 -30.37 -17.80
CA THR A 207 -11.73 -31.11 -19.03
C THR A 207 -10.71 -30.81 -20.13
N THR A 208 -10.48 -29.54 -20.45
CA THR A 208 -9.48 -29.13 -21.45
C THR A 208 -8.08 -29.57 -21.06
N TYR A 209 -7.74 -29.56 -19.77
CA TYR A 209 -6.46 -30.08 -19.29
C TYR A 209 -6.21 -31.53 -19.70
N LYS A 210 -7.21 -32.41 -19.60
CA LYS A 210 -7.08 -33.81 -20.02
C LYS A 210 -6.72 -33.93 -21.49
N ASP A 211 -7.29 -33.06 -22.31
CA ASP A 211 -7.08 -33.05 -23.76
C ASP A 211 -5.69 -32.50 -24.16
N VAL A 212 -5.12 -31.61 -23.35
CA VAL A 212 -3.85 -30.91 -23.69
C VAL A 212 -2.65 -31.32 -22.86
N LYS A 213 -2.80 -32.28 -21.94
CA LYS A 213 -1.71 -32.79 -21.08
C LYS A 213 -0.51 -33.30 -21.89
N TYR A 214 -0.73 -33.82 -23.10
CA TYR A 214 0.35 -34.28 -23.97
C TYR A 214 1.38 -33.17 -24.31
N LEU A 215 0.94 -31.90 -24.36
CA LEU A 215 1.82 -30.75 -24.61
C LEU A 215 2.83 -30.52 -23.47
N GLU A 216 2.47 -30.92 -22.24
CA GLU A 216 3.39 -30.90 -21.10
C GLU A 216 4.42 -32.02 -21.20
N SER A 217 4.01 -33.23 -21.58
CA SER A 217 4.95 -34.34 -21.79
C SER A 217 5.92 -34.10 -22.95
N GLU A 218 5.50 -33.34 -23.96
CA GLU A 218 6.36 -32.90 -25.07
C GLU A 218 7.25 -31.69 -24.71
N GLY A 219 7.14 -31.17 -23.49
CA GLY A 219 7.93 -30.02 -23.01
C GLY A 219 7.57 -28.69 -23.69
N LYS A 220 6.42 -28.61 -24.37
CA LYS A 220 5.98 -27.41 -25.09
C LYS A 220 5.37 -26.35 -24.16
N ILE A 221 4.73 -26.77 -23.08
CA ILE A 221 4.05 -25.89 -22.10
C ILE A 221 4.26 -26.45 -20.69
N LYS A 222 4.40 -25.57 -19.69
CA LYS A 222 4.29 -25.96 -18.27
C LYS A 222 2.84 -25.84 -17.82
N ILE A 223 2.25 -26.92 -17.30
CA ILE A 223 0.88 -26.88 -16.82
C ILE A 223 0.88 -26.89 -15.30
N TYR A 224 0.20 -25.91 -14.70
CA TYR A 224 0.07 -25.84 -13.26
C TYR A 224 -1.36 -26.21 -12.84
N ASN A 225 -1.48 -27.36 -12.17
CA ASN A 225 -2.76 -27.81 -11.65
C ASN A 225 -3.01 -27.22 -10.26
N PHE A 226 -4.09 -26.46 -10.12
CA PHE A 226 -4.50 -25.91 -8.84
C PHE A 226 -5.96 -26.22 -8.57
N ARG A 227 -6.22 -27.41 -8.04
CA ARG A 227 -7.58 -27.85 -7.64
C ARG A 227 -8.32 -26.84 -6.75
N ASN A 228 -7.57 -26.07 -5.97
CA ASN A 228 -8.05 -25.10 -5.00
C ASN A 228 -7.88 -23.62 -5.41
N LEU A 229 -7.50 -23.34 -6.65
CA LEU A 229 -7.34 -21.97 -7.12
C LEU A 229 -8.70 -21.30 -7.32
N ARG A 230 -8.83 -20.09 -6.76
CA ARG A 230 -9.96 -19.18 -6.93
C ARG A 230 -9.50 -17.93 -7.65
N VAL A 231 -10.23 -17.57 -8.68
CA VAL A 231 -10.02 -16.34 -9.45
C VAL A 231 -11.27 -15.49 -9.24
N ASP A 232 -11.12 -14.33 -8.62
CA ASP A 232 -12.18 -13.51 -7.96
C ASP A 232 -12.47 -13.89 -6.49
N GLY A 233 -11.55 -13.50 -5.60
CA GLY A 233 -11.65 -13.74 -4.17
C GLY A 233 -12.49 -12.70 -3.42
N LYS A 234 -13.81 -12.82 -3.43
CA LYS A 234 -14.73 -12.07 -2.52
C LYS A 234 -14.78 -12.65 -1.10
N SER A 235 -13.66 -13.19 -0.59
CA SER A 235 -13.60 -13.76 0.76
C SER A 235 -13.40 -12.65 1.80
N LYS A 236 -14.24 -12.65 2.84
CA LYS A 236 -14.22 -11.65 3.93
C LYS A 236 -13.00 -11.80 4.87
N LYS A 237 -12.27 -12.91 4.82
CA LYS A 237 -11.08 -13.20 5.66
C LYS A 237 -9.98 -13.85 4.81
N MET A 238 -9.27 -13.03 4.04
CA MET A 238 -8.10 -13.46 3.26
C MET A 238 -6.81 -13.26 4.04
N HIS A 239 -6.00 -14.30 4.08
CA HIS A 239 -4.65 -14.28 4.64
C HIS A 239 -3.62 -14.22 3.51
N ASN A 240 -2.41 -13.74 3.76
CA ASN A 240 -1.30 -13.91 2.81
C ASN A 240 -0.80 -15.36 2.91
N LEU A 241 -0.47 -15.99 1.78
CA LEU A 241 0.13 -17.33 1.80
C LEU A 241 1.39 -17.32 2.68
N PRO A 242 1.42 -18.08 3.79
CA PRO A 242 2.56 -18.05 4.69
C PRO A 242 3.75 -18.75 4.04
N GLY A 243 4.96 -18.26 4.31
CA GLY A 243 6.18 -18.91 3.86
C GLY A 243 6.47 -20.23 4.59
N ILE A 244 5.75 -20.53 5.68
CA ILE A 244 5.96 -21.71 6.51
C ILE A 244 4.60 -22.32 6.90
N PHE A 245 4.45 -23.64 6.71
CA PHE A 245 3.38 -24.46 7.29
C PHE A 245 3.93 -25.55 8.19
N CYS A 246 3.17 -25.89 9.23
CA CYS A 246 3.44 -27.01 10.13
C CYS A 246 2.52 -28.18 9.73
N ILE A 247 3.09 -29.36 9.48
CA ILE A 247 2.34 -30.56 9.11
C ILE A 247 2.13 -31.41 10.36
N MET A 248 0.89 -31.83 10.60
CA MET A 248 0.52 -32.74 11.71
C MET A 248 -0.50 -33.79 11.24
N GLU A 249 -0.59 -34.90 11.97
CA GLU A 249 -1.68 -35.86 11.83
C GLU A 249 -3.03 -35.21 12.16
N GLU A 250 -4.09 -35.63 11.47
CA GLU A 250 -5.44 -35.07 11.65
C GLU A 250 -5.92 -35.21 13.10
N LYS A 251 -5.61 -36.34 13.74
CA LYS A 251 -5.98 -36.61 15.13
C LYS A 251 -5.34 -35.62 16.11
N ASP A 252 -4.08 -35.25 15.90
CA ASP A 252 -3.37 -34.34 16.81
C ASP A 252 -3.71 -32.89 16.53
N LEU A 253 -3.96 -32.54 15.27
CA LEU A 253 -4.48 -31.22 14.91
C LEU A 253 -5.84 -30.98 15.58
N GLN A 254 -6.72 -31.99 15.62
CA GLN A 254 -8.00 -31.91 16.32
C GLN A 254 -7.85 -31.76 17.84
N LYS A 255 -6.96 -32.52 18.49
CA LYS A 255 -6.65 -32.34 19.92
C LYS A 255 -6.16 -30.92 20.22
N MET A 256 -5.28 -30.40 19.37
CA MET A 256 -4.72 -29.05 19.54
C MET A 256 -5.76 -27.95 19.29
N MET A 257 -6.70 -28.15 18.36
CA MET A 257 -7.83 -27.25 18.15
C MET A 257 -8.68 -27.07 19.43
N ILE A 258 -8.95 -28.17 20.13
CA ILE A 258 -9.74 -28.15 21.38
C ILE A 258 -8.98 -27.44 22.50
N LYS A 259 -7.66 -27.70 22.60
CA LYS A 259 -6.82 -27.19 23.70
C LYS A 259 -6.42 -25.71 23.54
N GLU A 260 -6.08 -25.28 22.33
CA GLU A 260 -5.44 -23.98 22.07
C GLU A 260 -6.32 -22.96 21.34
N LYS A 261 -7.58 -23.28 21.03
CA LYS A 261 -8.53 -22.40 20.31
C LYS A 261 -7.97 -21.88 18.98
N LEU A 262 -7.45 -22.78 18.14
CA LEU A 262 -6.90 -22.42 16.84
C LEU A 262 -7.95 -21.78 15.93
N ILE A 263 -7.54 -20.76 15.17
CA ILE A 263 -8.40 -20.05 14.22
C ILE A 263 -8.40 -20.76 12.88
N GLU A 264 -9.58 -20.97 12.30
CA GLU A 264 -9.68 -21.49 10.95
C GLU A 264 -9.28 -20.43 9.90
N CYS A 265 -8.29 -20.77 9.07
CA CYS A 265 -7.80 -19.95 7.98
C CYS A 265 -7.80 -20.78 6.70
N THR A 266 -8.59 -20.40 5.71
CA THR A 266 -8.81 -21.22 4.50
C THR A 266 -8.42 -20.53 3.20
N ASP A 267 -8.56 -19.20 3.11
CA ASP A 267 -8.27 -18.46 1.88
C ASP A 267 -6.93 -17.71 1.96
N PHE A 268 -6.00 -18.03 1.06
CA PHE A 268 -4.66 -17.47 0.99
C PHE A 268 -4.43 -16.69 -0.31
N ARG A 269 -4.05 -15.42 -0.21
CA ARG A 269 -3.71 -14.54 -1.32
C ARG A 269 -2.22 -14.66 -1.65
N VAL A 270 -1.92 -14.80 -2.93
CA VAL A 270 -0.55 -14.76 -3.47
C VAL A 270 -0.33 -13.49 -4.30
N THR A 271 -1.32 -13.09 -5.10
CA THR A 271 -1.34 -11.80 -5.82
C THR A 271 -2.72 -11.16 -5.71
N ASN A 272 -2.89 -9.93 -6.19
CA ASN A 272 -4.16 -9.20 -6.11
C ASN A 272 -5.37 -9.95 -6.71
N ASN A 273 -5.15 -10.86 -7.67
CA ASN A 273 -6.21 -11.61 -8.37
C ASN A 273 -6.15 -13.14 -8.18
N THR A 274 -5.10 -13.69 -7.56
CA THR A 274 -4.90 -15.14 -7.42
C THR A 274 -4.96 -15.54 -5.94
N CYS A 275 -5.94 -16.38 -5.60
CA CYS A 275 -6.15 -16.86 -4.23
C CYS A 275 -6.27 -18.38 -4.21
N TYR A 276 -5.72 -19.01 -3.18
CA TYR A 276 -5.74 -20.45 -3.00
C TYR A 276 -6.54 -20.81 -1.76
N TYR A 277 -7.43 -21.80 -1.91
CA TYR A 277 -8.15 -22.38 -0.80
C TYR A 277 -7.30 -23.51 -0.18
N ILE A 278 -6.71 -23.26 0.98
CA ILE A 278 -5.88 -24.21 1.71
C ILE A 278 -6.43 -24.30 3.13
N PRO A 279 -7.24 -25.32 3.48
CA PRO A 279 -7.78 -25.41 4.82
C PRO A 279 -6.64 -25.54 5.83
N SER A 280 -6.50 -24.53 6.68
CA SER A 280 -5.40 -24.41 7.64
C SER A 280 -5.93 -23.97 9.00
N ARG A 281 -5.10 -24.14 10.02
CA ARG A 281 -5.36 -23.70 11.39
C ARG A 281 -4.26 -22.74 11.82
N TYR A 282 -4.63 -21.60 12.36
CA TYR A 282 -3.70 -20.56 12.78
C TYR A 282 -3.69 -20.43 14.30
N ASP A 283 -2.49 -20.48 14.87
CA ASP A 283 -2.26 -20.21 16.29
C ASP A 283 -1.82 -18.75 16.47
N GLU A 284 -2.64 -17.95 17.14
CA GLU A 284 -2.32 -16.55 17.41
C GLU A 284 -1.14 -16.35 18.38
N LYS A 285 -0.91 -17.31 19.29
CA LYS A 285 0.17 -17.23 20.28
C LYS A 285 1.52 -17.47 19.64
N THR A 286 1.63 -18.51 18.82
CA THR A 286 2.90 -18.87 18.15
C THR A 286 3.06 -18.26 16.76
N LYS A 287 2.00 -17.64 16.21
CA LYS A 287 1.94 -17.07 14.86
C LYS A 287 2.22 -18.13 13.77
N ARG A 288 1.75 -19.37 13.97
CA ARG A 288 2.01 -20.52 13.09
C ARG A 288 0.74 -20.99 12.38
N PHE A 289 0.93 -21.49 11.15
CA PHE A 289 -0.12 -22.16 10.38
C PHE A 289 0.11 -23.67 10.37
N TYR A 290 -0.95 -24.43 10.59
CA TYR A 290 -0.97 -25.88 10.64
C TYR A 290 -1.88 -26.43 9.56
N ILE A 291 -1.44 -27.50 8.90
CA ILE A 291 -2.20 -28.28 7.92
C ILE A 291 -2.04 -29.77 8.22
N ASN A 292 -3.01 -30.57 7.83
CA ASN A 292 -2.89 -32.02 7.91
C ASN A 292 -2.13 -32.60 6.71
N THR A 293 -1.67 -33.84 6.83
CA THR A 293 -0.93 -34.58 5.78
C THR A 293 -1.69 -34.64 4.46
N LYS A 294 -3.01 -34.89 4.48
CA LYS A 294 -3.84 -34.97 3.28
C LYS A 294 -3.91 -33.65 2.53
N ILE A 295 -3.96 -32.52 3.24
CA ILE A 295 -3.98 -31.17 2.66
C ILE A 295 -2.60 -30.82 2.11
N TYR A 296 -1.54 -31.20 2.81
CA TYR A 296 -0.17 -31.06 2.32
C TYR A 296 0.02 -31.77 0.98
N GLU A 297 -0.28 -33.08 0.92
CA GLU A 297 -0.13 -33.90 -0.29
C GLU A 297 -0.96 -33.37 -1.46
N ARG A 298 -2.22 -32.96 -1.21
CA ARG A 298 -3.11 -32.44 -2.24
C ARG A 298 -2.66 -31.11 -2.86
N ASN A 299 -1.78 -30.36 -2.20
CA ASN A 299 -1.32 -29.03 -2.63
C ASN A 299 0.20 -28.98 -2.84
N LEU A 300 0.87 -30.12 -2.96
CA LEU A 300 2.34 -30.21 -3.04
C LEU A 300 2.92 -29.33 -4.17
N ASP A 301 2.32 -29.36 -5.36
CA ASP A 301 2.80 -28.60 -6.52
C ASP A 301 2.63 -27.08 -6.35
N LEU A 302 1.55 -26.68 -5.68
CA LEU A 302 1.32 -25.29 -5.29
C LEU A 302 2.42 -24.80 -4.34
N PHE A 303 2.72 -25.60 -3.33
CA PHE A 303 3.71 -25.25 -2.32
C PHE A 303 5.13 -25.19 -2.89
N LYS A 304 5.47 -26.14 -3.78
CA LYS A 304 6.73 -26.11 -4.53
C LYS A 304 6.87 -24.82 -5.35
N LYS A 305 5.80 -24.39 -6.04
CA LYS A 305 5.82 -23.14 -6.83
C LYS A 305 6.09 -21.90 -5.99
N HIS A 306 5.61 -21.88 -4.74
CA HIS A 306 5.72 -20.72 -3.86
C HIS A 306 6.86 -20.81 -2.83
N ASN A 307 7.79 -21.76 -2.99
CA ASN A 307 8.92 -21.97 -2.08
C ASN A 307 8.48 -22.03 -0.60
N THR A 308 7.33 -22.65 -0.34
CA THR A 308 6.79 -22.76 1.01
C THR A 308 7.57 -23.82 1.80
N ILE A 309 7.99 -23.48 3.02
CA ILE A 309 8.77 -24.35 3.91
C ILE A 309 7.81 -25.15 4.79
N PHE A 310 8.12 -26.43 5.03
CA PHE A 310 7.32 -27.30 5.89
C PHE A 310 8.11 -27.76 7.12
N ILE A 311 7.44 -27.71 8.26
CA ILE A 311 7.91 -28.33 9.51
C ILE A 311 7.03 -29.54 9.75
N ASP A 312 7.58 -30.74 9.53
CA ASP A 312 6.88 -32.00 9.70
C ASP A 312 6.93 -32.45 11.17
N PHE A 313 5.82 -32.27 11.90
CA PHE A 313 5.71 -32.73 13.30
C PHE A 313 5.40 -34.23 13.40
N ILE A 314 4.98 -34.89 12.31
CA ILE A 314 4.64 -36.33 12.29
C ILE A 314 5.91 -37.18 12.42
N LYS A 315 7.05 -36.68 11.95
CA LYS A 315 8.36 -37.29 12.18
C LYS A 315 8.83 -37.27 13.64
N PHE A 316 8.22 -36.46 14.50
CA PHE A 316 8.65 -36.26 15.89
C PHE A 316 7.69 -36.93 16.88
N ASN A 317 7.58 -38.27 16.80
CA ASN A 317 6.85 -39.08 17.78
C ASN A 317 7.20 -38.62 19.20
N GLU A 318 6.19 -38.13 19.92
CA GLU A 318 6.26 -37.89 21.36
C GLU A 318 6.52 -39.22 22.06
N GLU A 319 7.76 -39.49 22.46
CA GLU A 319 8.03 -40.31 23.65
C GLU A 319 9.47 -40.06 24.13
N ASN A 320 9.57 -39.41 25.29
CA ASN A 320 10.74 -39.33 26.18
C ASN A 320 11.95 -38.49 25.75
N ILE A 321 11.92 -37.17 25.93
CA ILE A 321 13.17 -36.38 26.07
C ILE A 321 13.05 -35.43 27.27
N SER A 322 13.54 -35.89 28.41
CA SER A 322 13.51 -35.22 29.72
C SER A 322 14.62 -34.17 29.93
N VAL A 323 15.28 -33.69 28.86
CA VAL A 323 16.32 -32.66 28.98
C VAL A 323 16.24 -31.63 27.85
N GLU A 324 15.51 -30.53 28.08
CA GLU A 324 15.40 -29.41 27.15
C GLU A 324 16.53 -28.38 27.41
N ARG A 325 17.59 -28.36 26.60
CA ARG A 325 18.66 -27.34 26.71
C ARG A 325 18.45 -26.18 25.74
N ASN A 326 18.83 -24.95 26.12
CA ASN A 326 18.78 -23.79 25.22
C ASN A 326 19.74 -23.97 24.03
N LEU A 327 19.37 -23.42 22.88
CA LEU A 327 20.21 -23.40 21.67
C LEU A 327 21.62 -22.81 21.94
N PRO A 328 22.70 -23.49 21.50
CA PRO A 328 24.04 -22.97 21.62
C PRO A 328 24.25 -21.77 20.72
N LYS A 329 24.98 -20.76 21.23
CA LYS A 329 25.39 -19.59 20.42
C LYS A 329 26.57 -19.91 19.49
N THR A 330 27.34 -20.95 19.80
CA THR A 330 28.57 -21.29 19.10
C THR A 330 28.74 -22.80 19.03
N ILE A 331 29.12 -23.31 17.86
CA ILE A 331 29.41 -24.73 17.61
C ILE A 331 30.76 -24.84 16.89
N TYR A 332 31.64 -25.71 17.37
CA TYR A 332 32.93 -26.04 16.75
C TYR A 332 32.74 -27.14 15.71
N VAL A 333 33.22 -26.90 14.48
CA VAL A 333 33.05 -27.83 13.37
C VAL A 333 34.34 -28.62 13.15
N LEU A 334 34.27 -29.94 13.31
CA LEU A 334 35.42 -30.85 13.22
C LEU A 334 35.29 -31.82 12.03
N ASN A 335 36.43 -32.25 11.50
CA ASN A 335 36.47 -33.32 10.49
C ASN A 335 36.19 -34.70 11.14
N ASN A 336 35.96 -35.72 10.31
CA ASN A 336 35.67 -37.09 10.79
C ASN A 336 36.76 -37.67 11.71
N ILE A 337 38.03 -37.35 11.47
CA ILE A 337 39.17 -37.88 12.22
C ILE A 337 39.18 -37.28 13.63
N ASP A 338 39.00 -35.96 13.72
CA ASP A 338 38.97 -35.21 14.98
C ASP A 338 37.70 -35.52 15.78
N MET A 339 36.55 -35.72 15.12
CA MET A 339 35.32 -36.17 15.79
C MET A 339 35.49 -37.54 16.47
N ARG A 340 36.24 -38.47 15.88
CA ARG A 340 36.52 -39.79 16.50
C ARG A 340 37.44 -39.70 17.71
N LYS A 341 38.33 -38.70 17.75
CA LYS A 341 39.25 -38.44 18.86
C LYS A 341 38.63 -37.58 19.97
N LEU A 342 37.39 -37.10 19.78
CA LEU A 342 36.75 -36.17 20.69
C LEU A 342 36.56 -36.80 22.08
N ASN A 343 35.98 -38.00 22.16
CA ASN A 343 35.73 -38.72 23.44
C ASN A 343 37.02 -39.17 24.15
N THR A 344 38.13 -39.34 23.43
CA THR A 344 39.40 -39.75 24.05
C THR A 344 40.18 -38.57 24.64
N ILE A 345 39.84 -37.33 24.25
CA ILE A 345 40.54 -36.10 24.67
C ILE A 345 39.66 -35.23 25.57
N LEU A 346 38.35 -35.20 25.34
CA LEU A 346 37.36 -34.43 26.09
C LEU A 346 36.23 -35.34 26.54
N ASN A 347 35.68 -35.08 27.73
CA ASN A 347 34.54 -35.83 28.25
C ASN A 347 33.24 -35.27 27.67
N VAL A 348 32.92 -35.65 26.43
CA VAL A 348 31.74 -35.14 25.73
C VAL A 348 30.58 -36.14 25.76
N GLN A 349 29.37 -35.61 25.70
CA GLN A 349 28.13 -36.36 25.67
C GLN A 349 27.30 -35.97 24.45
N GLU A 350 26.59 -36.91 23.88
CA GLU A 350 25.71 -36.65 22.74
C GLU A 350 24.49 -35.83 23.19
N ILE A 351 24.26 -34.70 22.51
CA ILE A 351 23.09 -33.85 22.72
C ILE A 351 22.53 -33.49 21.36
N SER A 352 21.33 -34.00 21.11
CA SER A 352 20.64 -33.74 19.85
C SER A 352 19.53 -32.71 19.99
N PHE A 353 18.96 -32.48 21.18
CA PHE A 353 17.74 -31.68 21.31
C PHE A 353 17.96 -30.31 21.96
N PHE A 354 17.55 -29.26 21.24
CA PHE A 354 17.73 -27.87 21.64
C PHE A 354 16.44 -27.05 21.56
N LYS A 355 16.22 -26.20 22.55
CA LYS A 355 15.07 -25.30 22.66
C LYS A 355 15.44 -23.90 22.22
N ASN A 356 14.66 -23.33 21.30
CA ASN A 356 14.74 -21.90 20.91
C ASN A 356 13.76 -21.03 21.68
N SER A 357 12.55 -21.57 21.88
CA SER A 357 11.46 -20.94 22.61
C SER A 357 10.67 -22.03 23.33
N LYS A 358 9.69 -21.65 24.15
CA LYS A 358 8.83 -22.59 24.89
C LYS A 358 8.26 -23.75 24.05
N TYR A 359 8.15 -23.59 22.72
CA TYR A 359 7.47 -24.50 21.79
C TYR A 359 8.26 -24.82 20.51
N THR A 360 9.59 -24.60 20.49
CA THR A 360 10.41 -24.92 19.31
C THR A 360 11.63 -25.72 19.74
N LEU A 361 11.63 -26.98 19.34
CA LEU A 361 12.71 -27.93 19.53
C LEU A 361 13.43 -28.14 18.19
N TYR A 362 14.75 -28.13 18.22
CA TYR A 362 15.62 -28.41 17.10
C TYR A 362 16.42 -29.67 17.42
N GLU A 363 16.39 -30.63 16.52
CA GLU A 363 17.29 -31.77 16.57
C GLU A 363 18.57 -31.43 15.79
N ILE A 364 19.66 -31.20 16.48
CA ILE A 364 20.99 -30.92 15.93
C ILE A 364 21.94 -31.91 16.62
N PRO A 365 22.45 -32.94 15.93
CA PRO A 365 23.25 -33.99 16.56
C PRO A 365 24.65 -33.47 16.92
N THR A 366 24.78 -32.90 18.12
CA THR A 366 26.04 -32.32 18.62
C THR A 366 26.67 -33.19 19.70
N MET A 367 27.98 -33.08 19.84
CA MET A 367 28.71 -33.57 21.01
C MET A 367 28.97 -32.39 21.94
N TYR A 368 28.64 -32.51 23.21
CA TYR A 368 28.74 -31.43 24.19
C TYR A 368 29.77 -31.75 25.26
N ASP A 369 30.72 -30.84 25.49
CA ASP A 369 31.66 -30.85 26.61
C ASP A 369 31.12 -30.04 27.78
N PRO A 370 30.71 -30.67 28.90
CA PRO A 370 30.21 -29.97 30.08
C PRO A 370 31.26 -29.10 30.78
N LEU A 371 32.53 -29.48 30.72
CA LEU A 371 33.59 -28.80 31.46
C LEU A 371 33.94 -27.46 30.82
N ASN A 372 33.93 -27.40 29.49
CA ASN A 372 34.23 -26.20 28.72
C ASN A 372 32.98 -25.50 28.15
N ASN A 373 31.78 -26.04 28.41
CA ASN A 373 30.49 -25.57 27.86
C ASN A 373 30.55 -25.37 26.34
N ALA A 374 31.10 -26.37 25.63
CA ALA A 374 31.40 -26.30 24.21
C ALA A 374 30.62 -27.38 23.44
N TYR A 375 30.12 -27.01 22.26
CA TYR A 375 29.37 -27.90 21.37
C TYR A 375 30.19 -28.17 20.11
N PHE A 376 30.20 -29.43 19.68
CA PHE A 376 30.97 -29.91 18.53
C PHE A 376 30.04 -30.58 17.51
N LEU A 377 30.32 -30.37 16.24
CA LEU A 377 29.55 -30.92 15.13
C LEU A 377 30.47 -31.39 14.00
N ASN A 378 30.10 -32.49 13.36
CA ASN A 378 30.82 -33.00 12.22
C ASN A 378 30.69 -32.06 11.00
N SER A 379 31.78 -31.79 10.31
CA SER A 379 31.83 -30.97 9.09
C SER A 379 30.83 -31.36 8.00
N LYS A 380 30.55 -32.66 7.80
CA LYS A 380 29.55 -33.12 6.82
C LYS A 380 28.14 -32.71 7.26
N ILE A 381 27.80 -33.00 8.51
CA ILE A 381 26.50 -32.65 9.10
C ILE A 381 26.34 -31.13 9.18
N ALA A 382 27.40 -30.39 9.50
CA ALA A 382 27.37 -28.93 9.60
C ALA A 382 26.96 -28.27 8.27
N ASN A 383 27.29 -28.89 7.14
CA ASN A 383 26.89 -28.39 5.82
C ASN A 383 25.37 -28.56 5.61
N ASP A 384 24.81 -29.71 5.99
CA ASP A 384 23.37 -30.00 5.87
C ASP A 384 22.50 -29.03 6.68
N TYR A 385 23.02 -28.53 7.81
CA TYR A 385 22.33 -27.61 8.71
C TYR A 385 22.70 -26.13 8.51
N THR A 386 23.48 -25.78 7.48
CA THR A 386 24.00 -24.40 7.28
C THR A 386 22.89 -23.35 7.25
N GLN A 387 21.79 -23.62 6.55
CA GLN A 387 20.66 -22.69 6.47
C GLN A 387 19.98 -22.50 7.82
N VAL A 388 19.81 -23.59 8.58
CA VAL A 388 19.22 -23.58 9.93
C VAL A 388 20.08 -22.76 10.88
N PHE A 389 21.40 -22.95 10.87
CA PHE A 389 22.33 -22.20 11.73
C PHE A 389 22.35 -20.70 11.43
N ASN A 390 22.29 -20.31 10.15
CA ASN A 390 22.21 -18.90 9.76
C ASN A 390 20.92 -18.23 10.25
N ILE A 391 19.78 -18.92 10.13
CA ILE A 391 18.48 -18.42 10.61
C ILE A 391 18.50 -18.26 12.14
N LEU A 392 19.09 -19.22 12.83
CA LEU A 392 19.18 -19.24 14.30
C LEU A 392 20.31 -18.37 14.87
N LYS A 393 21.11 -17.72 14.01
CA LYS A 393 22.28 -16.92 14.40
C LYS A 393 23.29 -17.71 15.24
N ILE A 394 23.46 -19.02 14.96
CA ILE A 394 24.48 -19.85 15.59
C ILE A 394 25.80 -19.65 14.87
N HIS A 395 26.85 -19.29 15.60
CA HIS A 395 28.17 -19.08 15.04
C HIS A 395 28.93 -20.42 14.89
N LEU A 396 29.27 -20.80 13.66
CA LEU A 396 30.11 -21.97 13.40
C LEU A 396 31.59 -21.59 13.41
N ILE A 397 32.38 -22.21 14.28
CA ILE A 397 33.85 -22.08 14.26
C ILE A 397 34.40 -23.22 13.40
N LYS A 398 34.78 -22.88 12.17
CA LYS A 398 35.35 -23.81 11.18
C LYS A 398 36.88 -23.73 11.16
N HIS A 399 37.54 -24.74 10.60
CA HIS A 399 38.99 -24.77 10.33
C HIS A 399 39.92 -24.75 11.55
N GLN A 400 39.47 -25.23 12.72
CA GLN A 400 40.33 -25.47 13.87
C GLN A 400 40.48 -26.97 14.11
N THR A 401 41.72 -27.44 14.31
CA THR A 401 41.98 -28.82 14.72
C THR A 401 41.57 -29.01 16.18
N LEU A 402 41.23 -30.25 16.57
CA LEU A 402 40.87 -30.56 17.95
C LEU A 402 41.96 -30.14 18.95
N ASN A 403 43.23 -30.32 18.61
CA ASN A 403 44.36 -29.91 19.46
C ASN A 403 44.41 -28.40 19.69
N ASN A 404 44.14 -27.58 18.67
CA ASN A 404 44.12 -26.12 18.80
C ASN A 404 42.98 -25.65 19.71
N ILE A 405 41.80 -26.30 19.61
CA ILE A 405 40.65 -26.00 20.46
C ILE A 405 40.98 -26.36 21.92
N VAL A 406 41.55 -27.54 22.15
CA VAL A 406 41.94 -28.01 23.49
C VAL A 406 43.03 -27.13 24.10
N GLU A 407 44.01 -26.67 23.32
CA GLU A 407 44.99 -25.68 23.79
C GLU A 407 44.34 -24.36 24.18
N THR A 408 43.34 -23.91 23.43
CA THR A 408 42.58 -22.69 23.74
C THR A 408 41.87 -22.84 25.08
N PHE A 409 41.22 -23.98 25.33
CA PHE A 409 40.60 -24.30 26.62
C PHE A 409 41.62 -24.38 27.77
N LYS A 410 42.79 -24.98 27.52
CA LYS A 410 43.88 -25.06 28.51
C LYS A 410 44.44 -23.67 28.84
N ARG A 411 44.58 -22.78 27.87
CA ARG A 411 45.04 -21.38 28.08
C ARG A 411 44.02 -20.60 28.91
N SER A 412 42.72 -20.71 28.61
CA SER A 412 41.66 -20.07 29.41
C SER A 412 41.60 -20.62 30.84
N ASN A 413 41.80 -21.93 31.03
CA ASN A 413 41.81 -22.54 32.37
C ASN A 413 43.10 -22.23 33.16
N SER A 414 44.24 -22.07 32.49
CA SER A 414 45.52 -21.64 33.09
C SER A 414 45.47 -20.19 33.60
N LEU A 415 44.84 -19.29 32.85
CA LEU A 415 44.56 -17.91 33.27
C LEU A 415 43.63 -17.86 34.50
N ASN A 416 42.59 -18.70 34.52
CA ASN A 416 41.72 -18.84 35.70
C ASN A 416 42.44 -19.44 36.92
N ASN A 417 43.33 -20.42 36.73
CA ASN A 417 44.08 -21.03 37.84
C ASN A 417 45.21 -20.15 38.39
N LYS A 418 45.85 -19.29 37.56
CA LYS A 418 46.77 -18.25 38.06
C LYS A 418 46.04 -17.19 38.89
N ASN A 419 44.79 -16.89 38.57
CA ASN A 419 43.94 -16.00 39.38
C ASN A 419 43.49 -16.68 40.69
N LEU A 420 43.21 -17.99 40.69
CA LEU A 420 42.86 -18.76 41.90
C LEU A 420 44.03 -18.96 42.87
N LYS A 421 45.27 -19.12 42.39
CA LYS A 421 46.46 -19.21 43.28
C LYS A 421 46.84 -17.88 43.93
N LYS A 422 46.51 -16.73 43.32
CA LYS A 422 46.62 -15.42 44.00
C LYS A 422 45.50 -15.17 45.03
N GLN A 423 44.37 -15.88 44.94
CA GLN A 423 43.25 -15.75 45.89
C GLN A 423 43.36 -16.62 47.16
N LYS A 424 44.28 -17.60 47.22
CA LYS A 424 44.44 -18.44 48.43
C LYS A 424 45.26 -17.80 49.56
N ASN A 425 45.87 -16.63 49.34
CA ASN A 425 46.67 -15.96 50.37
C ASN A 425 46.04 -14.72 51.03
N ASN A 426 44.83 -14.30 50.64
CA ASN A 426 44.12 -13.23 51.36
C ASN A 426 42.79 -13.76 51.90
N LYS A 427 42.77 -14.00 53.21
CA LYS A 427 41.54 -14.23 53.99
C LYS A 427 40.62 -13.02 53.85
N ASN A 428 39.34 -13.30 53.60
CA ASN A 428 38.18 -12.47 53.91
C ASN A 428 38.24 -10.99 53.48
N GLU A 429 38.23 -10.72 52.17
CA GLU A 429 37.50 -9.56 51.65
C GLU A 429 36.83 -9.96 50.33
N ASN A 430 35.53 -9.70 50.22
CA ASN A 430 34.81 -9.77 48.94
C ASN A 430 35.41 -8.71 48.01
N ILE A 431 36.40 -9.09 47.19
CA ILE A 431 36.93 -8.20 46.16
C ILE A 431 35.90 -8.15 45.04
N ASP A 432 35.04 -7.13 45.08
CA ASP A 432 34.11 -6.82 43.99
C ASP A 432 34.92 -6.49 42.72
N VAL A 433 34.84 -7.38 41.73
CA VAL A 433 35.49 -7.22 40.43
C VAL A 433 35.06 -5.90 39.77
N PHE A 434 36.02 -5.10 39.31
CA PHE A 434 35.74 -3.82 38.65
C PHE A 434 34.88 -4.03 37.39
N PRO A 435 33.72 -3.37 37.28
CA PRO A 435 32.75 -3.71 36.25
C PRO A 435 33.17 -3.25 34.85
N ILE A 436 32.93 -4.13 33.87
CA ILE A 436 33.17 -3.82 32.44
C ILE A 436 32.11 -2.85 31.90
N LYS A 437 30.88 -2.93 32.44
CA LYS A 437 29.74 -2.09 32.04
C LYS A 437 29.05 -1.47 33.25
N ALA A 438 28.63 -0.22 33.14
CA ALA A 438 27.83 0.47 34.15
C ALA A 438 26.80 1.42 33.52
N SER A 439 25.70 1.69 34.24
CA SER A 439 24.66 2.64 33.81
C SER A 439 24.58 3.86 34.72
N LEU A 440 24.35 5.04 34.15
CA LEU A 440 24.13 6.26 34.92
C LEU A 440 22.69 6.35 35.46
N ILE A 441 22.53 6.80 36.70
CA ILE A 441 21.23 6.93 37.38
C ILE A 441 21.16 8.20 38.25
N ASP A 442 19.94 8.61 38.62
CA ASP A 442 19.69 9.82 39.41
C ASP A 442 19.18 9.54 40.84
N GLY A 443 19.08 8.26 41.23
CA GLY A 443 18.60 7.86 42.55
C GLY A 443 19.09 6.49 42.98
N LYS A 444 19.00 6.16 44.27
CA LYS A 444 19.58 4.92 44.84
C LYS A 444 18.71 3.66 44.65
N VAL A 445 17.88 3.64 43.60
CA VAL A 445 16.92 2.57 43.31
C VAL A 445 17.15 2.08 41.89
N CYS A 446 17.19 0.75 41.71
CA CYS A 446 17.33 0.13 40.40
C CYS A 446 16.09 0.43 39.54
N TYR A 447 16.27 1.08 38.39
CA TYR A 447 15.14 1.37 37.50
C TYR A 447 14.51 0.12 36.88
N LYS A 448 15.24 -1.00 36.79
CA LYS A 448 14.74 -2.25 36.18
C LYS A 448 13.84 -3.05 37.11
N CYS A 449 14.14 -3.05 38.40
CA CYS A 449 13.48 -3.94 39.35
C CYS A 449 13.03 -3.26 40.64
N HIS A 450 13.17 -1.94 40.71
CA HIS A 450 12.78 -1.07 41.82
C HIS A 450 13.35 -1.46 43.20
N GLN A 451 14.46 -2.19 43.22
CA GLN A 451 15.17 -2.57 44.45
C GLN A 451 16.22 -1.52 44.82
N VAL A 452 16.43 -1.32 46.12
CA VAL A 452 17.48 -0.44 46.64
C VAL A 452 18.84 -0.97 46.20
N LEU A 453 19.69 -0.06 45.70
CA LEU A 453 21.02 -0.41 45.23
C LEU A 453 22.01 -0.48 46.38
N GLU A 454 22.84 -1.50 46.38
CA GLU A 454 23.91 -1.67 47.35
C GLU A 454 25.11 -0.81 46.94
N ARG A 455 25.63 0.01 47.85
CA ARG A 455 26.83 0.79 47.57
C ARG A 455 28.06 -0.12 47.59
N LYS A 456 28.86 -0.06 46.54
CA LYS A 456 30.12 -0.81 46.39
C LYS A 456 31.26 0.15 46.05
N TYR A 457 32.49 -0.28 46.31
CA TYR A 457 33.71 0.45 45.96
C TYR A 457 34.68 -0.47 45.21
N PRO A 458 34.38 -0.81 43.95
CA PRO A 458 35.28 -1.64 43.16
C PRO A 458 36.64 -0.96 43.02
N ILE A 459 37.72 -1.74 43.11
CA ILE A 459 39.09 -1.25 43.06
C ILE A 459 39.58 -1.33 41.61
N PHE A 460 39.96 -0.20 41.03
CA PHE A 460 40.64 -0.14 39.75
C PHE A 460 42.15 -0.05 39.99
N HIS A 461 42.90 -1.05 39.54
CA HIS A 461 44.35 -1.08 39.65
C HIS A 461 44.97 -0.35 38.47
N GLU A 462 45.50 0.86 38.69
CA GLU A 462 46.34 1.55 37.73
C GLU A 462 47.82 1.36 38.12
N SER A 463 48.74 1.38 37.15
CA SER A 463 50.15 0.99 37.27
C SER A 463 50.97 1.64 38.40
N SER A 464 50.42 2.62 39.12
CA SER A 464 51.04 3.28 40.26
C SER A 464 50.11 3.54 41.46
N GLN A 465 48.80 3.25 41.39
CA GLN A 465 47.87 3.50 42.51
C GLN A 465 46.53 2.74 42.38
N ASP A 466 45.98 2.31 43.52
CA ASP A 466 44.66 1.70 43.62
C ASP A 466 43.59 2.78 43.78
N ILE A 467 42.67 2.89 42.81
CA ILE A 467 41.61 3.89 42.81
C ILE A 467 40.28 3.21 43.17
N LYS A 468 39.65 3.66 44.26
CA LYS A 468 38.33 3.19 44.70
C LYS A 468 37.26 4.13 44.15
N LEU A 469 36.46 3.64 43.20
CA LEU A 469 35.35 4.42 42.64
C LEU A 469 34.03 4.05 43.30
N ARG A 470 33.22 5.06 43.65
CA ARG A 470 31.91 4.83 44.26
C ARG A 470 30.94 4.31 43.21
N MET A 471 30.33 3.15 43.45
CA MET A 471 29.35 2.55 42.53
C MET A 471 28.19 1.94 43.30
N TYR A 472 27.15 1.58 42.56
CA TYR A 472 25.91 1.03 43.09
C TYR A 472 25.57 -0.27 42.36
N PHE A 473 25.30 -1.34 43.10
CA PHE A 473 25.07 -2.68 42.56
C PHE A 473 23.64 -3.15 42.84
N CYS A 474 22.96 -3.67 41.82
CA CYS A 474 21.67 -4.32 42.01
C CYS A 474 21.84 -5.84 42.13
N LYS A 475 21.53 -6.42 43.30
CA LYS A 475 21.58 -7.88 43.50
C LYS A 475 20.64 -8.67 42.58
N LYS A 476 19.48 -8.11 42.24
CA LYS A 476 18.47 -8.78 41.41
C LYS A 476 18.80 -8.71 39.92
N CYS A 477 19.34 -7.59 39.46
CA CYS A 477 19.69 -7.39 38.05
C CYS A 477 21.14 -7.67 37.72
N GLN A 478 22.00 -7.88 38.73
CA GLN A 478 23.42 -8.14 38.61
C GLN A 478 24.14 -7.07 37.75
N ASN A 479 23.73 -5.81 37.87
CA ASN A 479 24.27 -4.68 37.11
C ASN A 479 24.81 -3.60 38.04
N TYR A 480 25.87 -2.91 37.58
CA TYR A 480 26.48 -1.77 38.25
C TYR A 480 25.94 -0.45 37.71
N PHE A 481 25.83 0.53 38.60
CA PHE A 481 25.30 1.86 38.35
C PHE A 481 26.19 2.94 38.97
N ILE A 482 26.15 4.13 38.41
CA ILE A 482 26.88 5.31 38.87
C ILE A 482 25.87 6.44 39.04
N LEU A 483 25.87 7.13 40.18
CA LEU A 483 25.03 8.32 40.34
C LEU A 483 25.60 9.46 39.47
N LYS A 484 24.73 10.26 38.86
CA LYS A 484 25.16 11.38 38.00
C LYS A 484 26.09 12.35 38.74
N ASP A 485 25.77 12.69 39.98
CA ASP A 485 26.59 13.58 40.81
C ASP A 485 27.98 13.01 41.10
N ASP A 486 28.08 11.69 41.31
CA ASP A 486 29.38 11.02 41.52
C ASP A 486 30.15 10.94 40.19
N PHE A 487 29.47 10.67 39.08
CA PHE A 487 30.06 10.64 37.75
C PHE A 487 30.59 12.00 37.31
N ASP A 488 29.87 13.09 37.56
CA ASP A 488 30.29 14.43 37.14
C ASP A 488 31.50 14.94 37.93
N LYS A 489 31.64 14.52 39.18
CA LYS A 489 32.82 14.83 40.02
C LYS A 489 34.08 14.15 39.51
N ASP A 490 33.99 12.86 39.16
CA ASP A 490 35.15 12.02 38.82
C ASP A 490 35.09 11.49 37.37
N LYS A 491 34.49 12.27 36.45
CA LYS A 491 34.16 11.87 35.07
C LYS A 491 35.33 11.23 34.31
N GLY A 492 36.51 11.83 34.43
CA GLY A 492 37.72 11.34 33.77
C GLY A 492 38.12 9.93 34.22
N PHE A 493 37.99 9.62 35.51
CA PHE A 493 38.32 8.32 36.06
C PHE A 493 37.29 7.26 35.65
N TYR A 494 35.98 7.56 35.71
CA TYR A 494 34.96 6.61 35.29
C TYR A 494 35.09 6.23 33.81
N ILE A 495 35.27 7.21 32.91
CA ILE A 495 35.42 6.96 31.46
C ILE A 495 36.68 6.14 31.16
N LYS A 496 37.77 6.37 31.90
CA LYS A 496 39.03 5.65 31.74
C LYS A 496 38.93 4.20 32.25
N SER A 497 38.21 3.99 33.35
CA SER A 497 38.18 2.71 34.06
C SER A 497 37.06 1.76 33.60
N ILE A 498 35.97 2.26 33.01
CA ILE A 498 34.81 1.45 32.59
C ILE A 498 34.67 1.50 31.07
N LYS A 499 34.69 0.32 30.43
CA LYS A 499 34.66 0.21 28.96
C LYS A 499 33.35 0.68 28.33
N GLU A 500 32.24 0.51 29.03
CA GLU A 500 30.90 0.84 28.51
C GLU A 500 30.06 1.50 29.61
N ILE A 501 29.87 2.82 29.50
CA ILE A 501 28.99 3.59 30.38
C ILE A 501 27.75 3.97 29.57
N SER A 502 26.59 3.47 29.98
CA SER A 502 25.30 3.75 29.33
C SER A 502 24.65 5.00 29.95
N TYR A 503 24.50 6.06 29.15
CA TYR A 503 23.74 7.27 29.54
C TYR A 503 22.24 7.15 29.31
N LEU A 504 21.84 6.16 28.51
CA LEU A 504 20.46 5.86 28.13
C LEU A 504 19.52 5.72 29.33
N ASP A 505 20.02 5.23 30.46
CA ASP A 505 19.20 4.96 31.64
C ASP A 505 18.94 6.22 32.48
N TYR A 506 19.90 7.15 32.54
CA TYR A 506 19.76 8.48 33.14
C TYR A 506 18.80 9.36 32.34
N LEU A 507 18.92 9.36 31.01
CA LEU A 507 18.01 10.08 30.13
C LEU A 507 16.57 9.55 30.24
N LYS A 508 16.40 8.24 30.43
CA LYS A 508 15.08 7.62 30.65
C LYS A 508 14.49 7.95 32.03
N SER A 509 15.28 8.02 33.10
CA SER A 509 14.80 8.34 34.45
C SER A 509 14.36 9.81 34.58
N LYS A 510 15.08 10.75 33.96
CA LYS A 510 14.68 12.19 33.95
C LYS A 510 13.40 12.43 33.15
N ASN A 511 13.25 11.80 31.99
CA ASN A 511 12.01 11.83 31.21
C ASN A 511 10.81 11.14 31.91
N GLN A 512 11.04 10.35 32.98
CA GLN A 512 9.99 9.78 33.82
C GLN A 512 9.57 10.69 34.99
N GLN A 513 10.43 11.62 35.44
CA GLN A 513 10.16 12.50 36.59
C GLN A 513 9.58 13.87 36.20
N SER A 514 9.70 14.30 34.94
CA SER A 514 9.03 15.51 34.45
C SER A 514 7.52 15.28 34.35
N SER A 515 6.72 16.00 35.15
CA SER A 515 5.25 15.93 35.17
C SER A 515 4.58 16.29 33.84
N THR A 516 5.34 16.73 32.84
CA THR A 516 4.86 17.08 31.49
C THR A 516 5.32 16.14 30.37
N GLY A 517 6.11 15.09 30.66
CA GLY A 517 6.60 14.13 29.67
C GLY A 517 7.46 14.77 28.57
N PHE A 518 8.75 14.41 28.51
CA PHE A 518 9.77 14.94 27.58
C PHE A 518 10.43 16.25 28.03
N ASP A 519 11.66 16.13 28.55
CA ASP A 519 12.54 17.26 28.84
C ASP A 519 13.30 17.66 27.57
N LYS A 520 12.82 18.74 26.93
CA LYS A 520 13.30 19.26 25.64
C LYS A 520 14.72 19.84 25.73
N ASP A 521 15.11 20.30 26.91
CA ASP A 521 16.36 21.05 27.09
C ASP A 521 17.58 20.12 27.04
N LEU A 522 17.40 18.83 27.32
CA LEU A 522 18.44 17.79 27.19
C LEU A 522 18.93 17.61 25.75
N TYR A 523 18.13 17.97 24.74
CA TYR A 523 18.43 17.76 23.33
C TYR A 523 18.94 19.02 22.62
N ILE A 524 18.87 20.17 23.28
CA ILE A 524 19.40 21.44 22.75
C ILE A 524 20.93 21.34 22.63
N ASN A 525 21.46 21.93 21.56
CA ASN A 525 22.87 21.90 21.15
C ASN A 525 23.41 20.54 20.69
N GLN A 526 22.57 19.50 20.63
CA GLN A 526 23.01 18.20 20.15
C GLN A 526 23.13 18.16 18.61
N PRO A 527 24.20 17.56 18.06
CA PRO A 527 24.36 17.45 16.62
C PRO A 527 23.33 16.51 16.01
N ILE A 528 22.68 16.97 14.94
CA ILE A 528 21.64 16.24 14.22
C ILE A 528 21.97 16.19 12.73
N VAL A 529 21.51 15.18 12.03
CA VAL A 529 21.71 14.99 10.59
C VAL A 529 20.36 14.97 9.90
N ASP A 530 20.26 15.78 8.84
CA ASP A 530 19.19 15.74 7.85
C ASP A 530 19.70 15.19 6.53
N LEU A 531 18.89 14.36 5.87
CA LEU A 531 19.25 13.71 4.60
C LEU A 531 19.48 14.69 3.44
N SER A 532 18.88 15.88 3.48
CA SER A 532 18.96 16.90 2.44
C SER A 532 19.96 18.01 2.76
N TYR A 533 20.15 18.35 4.03
CA TYR A 533 20.96 19.49 4.47
C TYR A 533 22.24 19.10 5.25
N GLY A 534 22.45 17.82 5.53
CA GLY A 534 23.65 17.34 6.23
C GLY A 534 23.59 17.58 7.74
N LYS A 535 24.72 17.91 8.35
CA LYS A 535 24.84 18.04 9.82
C LYS A 535 24.44 19.44 10.29
N GLY A 536 23.52 19.50 11.24
CA GLY A 536 23.08 20.73 11.92
C GLY A 536 23.09 20.56 13.43
N ILE A 537 22.62 21.59 14.14
CA ILE A 537 22.52 21.62 15.61
C ILE A 537 21.07 21.81 16.01
N PHE A 538 20.56 20.99 16.91
CA PHE A 538 19.24 21.19 17.50
C PHE A 538 19.25 22.48 18.35
N VAL A 539 18.42 23.46 18.01
CA VAL A 539 18.44 24.77 18.70
C VAL A 539 17.31 24.91 19.69
N GLN A 540 16.10 24.54 19.29
CA GLN A 540 14.91 24.72 20.13
C GLN A 540 13.75 23.89 19.62
N MET A 541 12.77 23.64 20.48
CA MET A 541 11.50 23.03 20.09
C MET A 541 10.33 23.93 20.49
N LYS A 542 9.50 24.29 19.50
CA LYS A 542 8.29 25.10 19.69
C LYS A 542 7.07 24.29 19.26
N GLY A 543 6.21 23.93 20.21
CA GLY A 543 5.07 23.05 19.95
C GLY A 543 5.49 21.72 19.33
N SER A 544 4.93 21.37 18.17
CA SER A 544 5.25 20.18 17.37
C SER A 544 6.39 20.39 16.36
N HIS A 545 7.19 21.45 16.51
CA HIS A 545 8.26 21.79 15.58
C HIS A 545 9.62 21.88 16.28
N ILE A 546 10.63 21.28 15.65
CA ILE A 546 12.04 21.35 16.03
C ILE A 546 12.75 22.30 15.08
N LEU A 547 13.52 23.22 15.64
CA LEU A 547 14.40 24.09 14.89
C LEU A 547 15.81 23.50 14.89
N VAL A 548 16.35 23.28 13.70
CA VAL A 548 17.74 22.86 13.49
C VAL A 548 18.47 23.97 12.75
N ASP A 549 19.66 24.32 13.23
CA ASP A 549 20.53 25.30 12.61
C ASP A 549 21.62 24.61 11.80
N TYR A 550 21.70 24.95 10.51
CA TYR A 550 22.75 24.53 9.60
C TYR A 550 23.67 25.73 9.31
N SER A 551 24.54 26.05 10.25
CA SER A 551 25.55 27.12 10.12
C SER A 551 24.95 28.51 9.80
N GLY A 552 23.90 28.90 10.52
CA GLY A 552 23.18 30.17 10.38
C GLY A 552 21.83 30.04 9.65
N ASN A 553 21.61 28.93 8.94
CA ASN A 553 20.35 28.64 8.26
C ASN A 553 19.42 27.79 9.13
N LYS A 554 18.52 28.47 9.85
CA LYS A 554 17.52 27.82 10.72
C LYS A 554 16.39 27.20 9.91
N ARG A 555 16.13 25.91 10.11
CA ARG A 555 15.07 25.14 9.46
C ARG A 555 14.16 24.51 10.51
N SER A 556 12.87 24.46 10.20
CA SER A 556 11.84 23.88 11.06
C SER A 556 11.42 22.50 10.57
N TYR A 557 11.24 21.55 11.50
CA TYR A 557 10.93 20.16 11.24
C TYR A 557 9.83 19.67 12.17
N HIS A 558 8.89 18.86 11.66
CA HIS A 558 7.82 18.31 12.50
C HIS A 558 8.30 17.19 13.43
N PHE A 559 8.04 17.32 14.73
CA PHE A 559 8.22 16.28 15.75
C PHE A 559 6.90 15.56 16.04
N PRO A 560 6.87 14.23 16.24
CA PRO A 560 8.00 13.29 16.17
C PRO A 560 8.29 12.76 14.75
N GLN A 561 7.49 13.17 13.75
CA GLN A 561 7.46 12.53 12.43
C GLN A 561 8.81 12.56 11.69
N SER A 562 9.58 13.64 11.85
CA SER A 562 10.88 13.78 11.21
C SER A 562 11.92 12.79 11.75
N PHE A 563 11.77 12.30 12.99
CA PHE A 563 12.61 11.21 13.50
C PHE A 563 12.08 9.83 13.06
N LYS A 564 10.75 9.64 13.07
CA LYS A 564 10.10 8.37 12.65
C LYS A 564 10.42 7.99 11.20
N ASN A 565 10.38 8.96 10.29
CA ASN A 565 10.68 8.72 8.87
C ASN A 565 12.19 8.77 8.56
N GLY A 566 13.04 8.96 9.58
CA GLY A 566 14.49 9.03 9.45
C GLY A 566 15.01 10.27 8.76
N ARG A 567 14.18 11.31 8.57
CA ARG A 567 14.60 12.59 7.99
C ARG A 567 15.57 13.34 8.89
N LEU A 568 15.33 13.33 10.20
CA LEU A 568 16.22 13.83 11.25
C LEU A 568 16.74 12.66 12.09
N ARG A 569 18.03 12.68 12.40
CA ARG A 569 18.66 11.73 13.34
C ARG A 569 19.75 12.41 14.15
N PHE A 570 19.82 12.14 15.45
CA PHE A 570 20.99 12.56 16.22
C PHE A 570 22.22 11.80 15.75
N VAL A 571 23.35 12.52 15.69
CA VAL A 571 24.65 11.90 15.41
C VAL A 571 25.03 10.95 16.52
N ASP A 572 24.72 11.34 17.75
CA ASP A 572 24.94 10.52 18.94
C ASP A 572 23.83 9.47 19.08
N LYS A 573 24.25 8.21 19.16
CA LYS A 573 23.35 7.06 19.23
C LYS A 573 22.55 7.00 20.53
N GLU A 574 23.11 7.47 21.65
CA GLU A 574 22.40 7.46 22.94
C GLU A 574 21.27 8.49 22.96
N TYR A 575 21.50 9.67 22.39
CA TYR A 575 20.44 10.67 22.19
C TYR A 575 19.38 10.21 21.18
N GLN A 576 19.81 9.52 20.12
CA GLN A 576 18.89 8.92 19.15
C GLN A 576 18.01 7.83 19.79
N ASP A 577 18.60 6.91 20.54
CA ASP A 577 17.88 5.82 21.20
C ASP A 577 16.96 6.36 22.32
N SER A 578 17.39 7.42 23.04
CA SER A 578 16.58 8.10 24.06
C SER A 578 15.36 8.79 23.47
N ILE A 579 15.52 9.59 22.40
CA ILE A 579 14.39 10.29 21.80
C ILE A 579 13.41 9.31 21.15
N MET A 580 13.91 8.24 20.53
CA MET A 580 13.06 7.16 19.99
C MET A 580 12.31 6.42 21.09
N TYR A 581 12.91 6.23 22.27
CA TYR A 581 12.21 5.66 23.43
C TYR A 581 11.06 6.55 23.89
N VAL A 582 11.25 7.87 23.98
CA VAL A 582 10.16 8.81 24.34
C VAL A 582 9.05 8.76 23.30
N ILE A 583 9.41 8.84 22.01
CA ILE A 583 8.47 8.78 20.88
C ILE A 583 7.63 7.50 20.92
N ASN A 584 8.21 6.37 21.32
CA ASN A 584 7.53 5.07 21.38
C ASN A 584 6.79 4.84 22.70
N LYS A 585 7.17 5.52 23.79
CA LYS A 585 6.51 5.41 25.11
C LYS A 585 5.17 6.15 25.13
N ASP A 586 5.10 7.32 24.51
CA ASP A 586 3.84 8.07 24.36
C ASP A 586 2.79 7.28 23.54
N GLU A 587 3.21 6.33 22.71
CA GLU A 587 2.30 5.42 21.98
C GLU A 587 1.62 4.39 22.92
N THR A 588 2.24 4.02 24.05
CA THR A 588 1.67 3.02 24.99
C THR A 588 0.69 3.60 26.01
N VAL A 589 0.71 4.91 26.27
CA VAL A 589 -0.23 5.59 27.18
C VAL A 589 -1.46 6.14 26.43
N GLN A 590 -1.39 6.24 25.10
CA GLN A 590 -2.46 6.73 24.23
C GLN A 590 -3.43 5.65 23.73
N GLU A 591 -3.41 4.42 24.29
CA GLU A 591 -4.50 3.47 24.03
C GLU A 591 -5.83 3.89 24.69
N ASP A 592 -5.83 4.88 25.60
CA ASP A 592 -7.05 5.39 26.25
C ASP A 592 -7.37 6.87 26.04
N ASN A 593 -6.60 7.63 25.24
CA ASN A 593 -7.05 8.99 24.84
C ASN A 593 -6.52 9.42 23.47
N SER A 594 -7.46 9.80 22.62
CA SER A 594 -7.34 10.12 21.21
C SER A 594 -6.29 11.19 20.87
N CYS A 595 -5.30 10.86 20.01
CA CYS A 595 -4.72 11.81 19.02
C CYS A 595 -3.95 11.10 17.88
N TYR A 596 -4.61 11.03 16.71
CA TYR A 596 -4.09 10.95 15.34
C TYR A 596 -2.74 10.27 15.05
N VAL A 597 -2.75 8.93 15.05
CA VAL A 597 -2.05 8.18 14.00
C VAL A 597 -2.80 8.46 12.69
N LEU A 598 -2.12 8.98 11.66
CA LEU A 598 -2.61 8.95 10.28
C LEU A 598 -2.72 7.47 9.86
N GLN A 599 -3.82 6.84 10.26
CA GLN A 599 -4.22 5.54 9.77
C GLN A 599 -4.36 5.67 8.26
N LYS A 600 -3.43 5.07 7.50
CA LYS A 600 -3.54 4.92 6.04
C LYS A 600 -4.64 3.90 5.66
N LYS A 601 -5.68 3.76 6.48
CA LYS A 601 -6.82 2.86 6.27
C LYS A 601 -8.09 3.66 6.50
N VAL A 602 -9.08 3.44 5.63
CA VAL A 602 -10.42 4.00 5.86
C VAL A 602 -10.99 3.42 7.13
N THR A 603 -11.58 4.25 7.96
CA THR A 603 -12.35 3.84 9.13
C THR A 603 -13.79 4.33 9.03
N VAL A 604 -14.71 3.51 9.53
CA VAL A 604 -16.14 3.84 9.62
C VAL A 604 -16.52 3.83 11.09
N GLN A 605 -16.95 4.97 11.60
CA GLN A 605 -17.46 5.13 12.95
C GLN A 605 -18.97 5.28 12.88
N ASN A 606 -19.69 4.30 13.44
CA ASN A 606 -21.14 4.38 13.54
C ASN A 606 -21.53 5.46 14.55
N THR A 607 -22.53 6.28 14.22
CA THR A 607 -23.02 7.31 15.13
C THR A 607 -24.54 7.31 15.26
N SER A 608 -25.03 8.03 16.27
CA SER A 608 -26.45 8.32 16.48
C SER A 608 -26.92 9.59 15.79
N TYR A 609 -26.06 10.31 15.05
CA TYR A 609 -26.44 11.56 14.40
C TYR A 609 -27.47 11.33 13.30
N THR A 610 -28.62 12.00 13.40
CA THR A 610 -29.68 11.99 12.37
C THR A 610 -29.61 13.20 11.45
N ASP A 611 -28.88 14.25 11.87
CA ASP A 611 -28.70 15.53 11.18
C ASP A 611 -27.20 15.76 10.91
N VAL A 612 -26.85 15.91 9.63
CA VAL A 612 -25.46 16.07 9.18
C VAL A 612 -24.80 17.37 9.70
N ARG A 613 -25.61 18.39 10.01
CA ARG A 613 -25.13 19.70 10.48
C ARG A 613 -24.51 19.63 11.87
N ARG A 614 -24.84 18.58 12.65
CA ARG A 614 -24.37 18.39 14.02
C ARG A 614 -23.03 17.65 14.10
N ILE A 615 -22.45 17.27 12.96
CA ILE A 615 -21.23 16.49 12.90
C ILE A 615 -20.02 17.43 12.69
N PRO A 616 -19.13 17.59 13.68
CA PRO A 616 -18.01 18.52 13.57
C PRO A 616 -16.89 18.00 12.66
N GLY A 617 -16.24 18.91 11.93
CA GLY A 617 -15.02 18.63 11.17
C GLY A 617 -15.20 17.82 9.89
N LEU A 618 -16.39 17.88 9.28
CA LEU A 618 -16.66 17.24 8.00
C LEU A 618 -16.15 18.06 6.81
N VAL A 619 -15.72 17.37 5.77
CA VAL A 619 -15.49 17.95 4.45
C VAL A 619 -16.69 17.67 3.55
N TYR A 620 -17.19 18.71 2.90
CA TYR A 620 -18.39 18.65 2.07
C TYR A 620 -18.12 18.74 0.56
N LYS A 621 -16.86 18.92 0.17
CA LYS A 621 -16.47 19.12 -1.22
C LYS A 621 -15.15 18.43 -1.54
N ILE A 622 -15.18 17.52 -2.51
CA ILE A 622 -14.02 16.72 -2.94
C ILE A 622 -13.87 16.81 -4.45
N GLN A 623 -12.65 17.03 -4.92
CA GLN A 623 -12.31 16.97 -6.34
C GLN A 623 -11.78 15.59 -6.72
N LEU A 624 -12.44 14.93 -7.67
CA LEU A 624 -12.02 13.64 -8.20
C LEU A 624 -11.42 13.79 -9.59
N ILE A 625 -10.12 13.52 -9.69
CA ILE A 625 -9.31 13.80 -10.88
C ILE A 625 -9.18 12.54 -11.74
N GLY A 626 -9.36 12.69 -13.05
CA GLY A 626 -9.27 11.58 -14.02
C GLY A 626 -7.95 11.55 -14.79
N SER A 627 -7.22 12.67 -14.83
CA SER A 627 -5.98 12.83 -15.57
C SER A 627 -4.73 12.90 -14.67
N SER A 628 -3.56 12.71 -15.29
CA SER A 628 -2.26 12.91 -14.64
C SER A 628 -1.89 14.39 -14.43
N ASN A 629 -2.66 15.33 -14.99
CA ASN A 629 -2.48 16.77 -14.80
C ASN A 629 -3.26 17.25 -13.57
N ASN A 630 -2.73 16.98 -12.38
CA ASN A 630 -3.33 17.24 -11.08
C ASN A 630 -2.57 18.33 -10.30
N HIS A 631 -2.99 18.60 -9.06
CA HIS A 631 -2.36 19.63 -8.22
C HIS A 631 -0.88 19.34 -7.95
N ALA A 632 -0.50 18.07 -7.79
CA ALA A 632 0.89 17.69 -7.57
C ALA A 632 1.75 17.89 -8.82
N THR A 633 1.27 17.52 -10.01
CA THR A 633 2.03 17.69 -11.26
C THR A 633 2.10 19.14 -11.75
N ARG A 634 1.28 20.03 -11.17
CA ARG A 634 1.38 21.49 -11.32
C ARG A 634 2.31 22.15 -10.30
N ILE A 635 3.04 21.36 -9.50
CA ILE A 635 3.99 21.83 -8.48
C ILE A 635 3.28 22.70 -7.42
N HIS A 636 2.04 22.32 -7.04
CA HIS A 636 1.37 22.93 -5.89
C HIS A 636 1.81 22.26 -4.59
N PRO A 637 1.79 22.97 -3.44
CA PRO A 637 1.97 22.37 -2.13
C PRO A 637 0.82 21.40 -1.83
N VAL A 638 1.13 20.10 -1.81
CA VAL A 638 0.18 19.02 -1.55
C VAL A 638 0.62 18.24 -0.31
N GLU A 639 -0.34 17.95 0.55
CA GLU A 639 -0.17 17.21 1.80
C GLU A 639 -1.17 16.07 1.90
N ASP A 640 -0.75 14.94 2.48
CA ASP A 640 -1.62 13.79 2.71
C ASP A 640 -2.39 13.98 4.01
N VAL A 641 -3.72 13.98 3.93
CA VAL A 641 -4.63 14.25 5.04
C VAL A 641 -5.65 13.12 5.19
N VAL A 642 -6.20 12.93 6.38
CA VAL A 642 -7.39 12.09 6.58
C VAL A 642 -8.59 12.98 6.77
N VAL A 643 -9.56 12.80 5.90
CA VAL A 643 -10.76 13.63 5.81
C VAL A 643 -11.97 12.86 6.31
N LYS A 644 -12.79 13.50 7.13
CA LYS A 644 -14.04 12.95 7.65
C LYS A 644 -15.19 13.32 6.72
N LEU A 645 -15.92 12.32 6.26
CA LEU A 645 -17.11 12.46 5.45
C LEU A 645 -18.31 11.80 6.14
N ALA A 646 -19.49 12.40 6.02
CA ALA A 646 -20.71 11.80 6.51
C ALA A 646 -21.27 10.81 5.47
N TYR A 647 -21.62 9.61 5.94
CA TYR A 647 -22.21 8.54 5.14
C TYR A 647 -23.58 8.17 5.72
N LYS A 648 -24.66 8.30 4.95
CA LYS A 648 -26.00 7.95 5.42
C LYS A 648 -26.14 6.43 5.47
N ASN A 649 -26.22 5.88 6.67
CA ASN A 649 -26.36 4.45 6.85
C ASN A 649 -27.75 3.99 6.36
N PRO A 650 -27.82 3.10 5.34
CA PRO A 650 -29.09 2.64 4.79
C PRO A 650 -29.93 1.84 5.79
N LYS A 651 -29.30 1.28 6.83
CA LYS A 651 -29.95 0.39 7.82
C LYS A 651 -30.51 1.13 9.03
N SER A 652 -29.89 2.23 9.45
CA SER A 652 -30.23 2.90 10.74
C SER A 652 -30.81 4.30 10.60
N LYS A 653 -30.93 4.86 9.39
CA LYS A 653 -31.30 6.27 9.14
C LYS A 653 -30.38 7.30 9.83
N THR A 654 -29.28 6.89 10.47
CA THR A 654 -28.25 7.75 11.05
C THR A 654 -27.08 7.96 10.08
N PHE A 655 -26.17 8.88 10.40
CA PHE A 655 -24.94 9.09 9.65
C PHE A 655 -23.78 8.36 10.33
N ASP A 656 -23.01 7.63 9.55
CA ASP A 656 -21.69 7.13 9.97
C ASP A 656 -20.63 8.16 9.55
N ILE A 657 -19.55 8.26 10.32
CA ILE A 657 -18.40 9.09 10.00
C ILE A 657 -17.36 8.20 9.33
N VAL A 658 -17.05 8.49 8.07
CA VAL A 658 -16.04 7.77 7.31
C VAL A 658 -14.79 8.64 7.22
N SER A 659 -13.68 8.16 7.77
CA SER A 659 -12.38 8.84 7.67
C SER A 659 -11.61 8.26 6.47
N ILE A 660 -11.35 9.08 5.45
CA ILE A 660 -10.70 8.64 4.20
C ILE A 660 -9.37 9.40 4.02
N PRO A 661 -8.23 8.68 3.86
CA PRO A 661 -6.97 9.30 3.44
C PRO A 661 -7.09 9.88 2.02
N MET A 662 -6.71 11.14 1.83
CA MET A 662 -6.71 11.84 0.55
C MET A 662 -5.67 12.96 0.52
N HIS A 663 -5.60 13.70 -0.57
CA HIS A 663 -4.64 14.79 -0.74
C HIS A 663 -5.33 16.15 -0.51
N TYR A 664 -4.62 17.08 0.12
CA TYR A 664 -5.04 18.47 0.25
C TYR A 664 -4.03 19.38 -0.43
N CYS A 665 -4.50 20.31 -1.23
CA CYS A 665 -3.69 21.33 -1.90
C CYS A 665 -3.94 22.67 -1.23
N SER A 666 -2.99 23.14 -0.41
CA SER A 666 -3.14 24.41 0.34
C SER A 666 -3.16 25.65 -0.57
N ARG A 667 -2.58 25.56 -1.77
CA ARG A 667 -2.65 26.64 -2.77
C ARG A 667 -4.03 26.77 -3.42
N CYS A 668 -4.71 25.64 -3.66
CA CYS A 668 -6.02 25.64 -4.30
C CYS A 668 -7.17 25.61 -3.31
N ASP A 669 -6.87 25.34 -2.03
CA ASP A 669 -7.83 25.02 -0.98
C ASP A 669 -8.79 23.90 -1.41
N LYS A 670 -8.21 22.79 -1.88
CA LYS A 670 -8.98 21.65 -2.39
C LYS A 670 -8.51 20.34 -1.82
N TYR A 671 -9.47 19.57 -1.33
CA TYR A 671 -9.33 18.14 -1.08
C TYR A 671 -9.53 17.39 -2.40
N PHE A 672 -8.61 16.50 -2.75
CA PHE A 672 -8.67 15.78 -4.01
C PHE A 672 -8.10 14.36 -3.91
N ASP A 673 -8.58 13.51 -4.82
CA ASP A 673 -8.04 12.16 -5.03
C ASP A 673 -8.21 11.76 -6.51
N MET A 674 -7.49 10.74 -6.93
CA MET A 674 -7.67 10.11 -8.24
C MET A 674 -9.01 9.37 -8.24
N LYS A 675 -9.92 9.72 -9.17
CA LYS A 675 -11.29 9.20 -9.24
C LYS A 675 -11.34 7.67 -9.16
N GLN A 676 -10.46 6.98 -9.90
CA GLN A 676 -10.43 5.52 -9.93
C GLN A 676 -9.98 4.92 -8.58
N SER A 677 -8.95 5.51 -7.94
CA SER A 677 -8.44 5.09 -6.63
C SER A 677 -9.48 5.29 -5.54
N PHE A 678 -10.16 6.44 -5.55
CA PHE A 678 -11.21 6.77 -4.60
C PHE A 678 -12.39 5.78 -4.68
N ILE A 679 -12.90 5.52 -5.91
CA ILE A 679 -14.00 4.56 -6.12
C ILE A 679 -13.59 3.14 -5.70
N GLN A 680 -12.38 2.70 -6.03
CA GLN A 680 -11.86 1.40 -5.61
C GLN A 680 -11.76 1.31 -4.07
N THR A 681 -11.38 2.39 -3.42
CA THR A 681 -11.33 2.49 -1.96
C THR A 681 -12.73 2.35 -1.38
N LEU A 682 -13.73 3.09 -1.85
CA LEU A 682 -15.11 2.96 -1.39
C LEU A 682 -15.65 1.53 -1.56
N ASN A 683 -15.40 0.90 -2.72
CA ASN A 683 -15.81 -0.48 -3.00
C ASN A 683 -15.18 -1.49 -2.03
N ARG A 684 -13.90 -1.30 -1.65
CA ARG A 684 -13.20 -2.17 -0.69
C ARG A 684 -13.87 -2.16 0.69
N TYR A 685 -14.42 -1.02 1.09
CA TYR A 685 -15.10 -0.85 2.38
C TYR A 685 -16.63 -1.01 2.28
N ASN A 686 -17.14 -1.44 1.12
CA ASN A 686 -18.57 -1.62 0.85
C ASN A 686 -19.39 -0.34 1.13
N LEU A 687 -18.82 0.81 0.77
CA LEU A 687 -19.45 2.13 0.84
C LEU A 687 -19.89 2.54 -0.56
N ASP A 688 -21.16 2.89 -0.73
CA ASP A 688 -21.67 3.41 -2.00
C ASP A 688 -21.56 4.94 -2.02
N ILE A 689 -20.89 5.49 -3.03
CA ILE A 689 -20.62 6.92 -3.18
C ILE A 689 -21.89 7.77 -3.08
N ASN A 690 -23.04 7.22 -3.45
CA ASN A 690 -24.33 7.92 -3.45
C ASN A 690 -24.91 8.18 -2.05
N TYR A 691 -24.37 7.53 -1.00
CA TYR A 691 -24.81 7.75 0.37
C TYR A 691 -23.95 8.77 1.13
N PHE A 692 -22.91 9.32 0.50
CA PHE A 692 -22.12 10.37 1.11
C PHE A 692 -22.84 11.71 1.05
N ALA A 693 -22.90 12.40 2.19
CA ALA A 693 -23.37 13.78 2.28
C ALA A 693 -22.25 14.77 1.91
N ALA A 694 -21.68 14.60 0.71
CA ALA A 694 -20.62 15.43 0.15
C ALA A 694 -20.84 15.68 -1.35
N SER A 695 -20.32 16.80 -1.84
CA SER A 695 -20.28 17.13 -3.27
C SER A 695 -18.97 16.63 -3.90
N PHE A 696 -19.09 16.08 -5.11
CA PHE A 696 -17.95 15.62 -5.88
C PHE A 696 -17.83 16.43 -7.16
N GLU A 697 -16.67 17.02 -7.41
CA GLU A 697 -16.38 17.79 -8.62
C GLU A 697 -15.28 17.13 -9.45
N SER A 698 -15.33 17.33 -10.77
CA SER A 698 -14.31 16.89 -11.70
C SER A 698 -13.07 17.77 -11.63
N GLU A 699 -12.03 17.38 -12.35
CA GLU A 699 -10.81 18.18 -12.54
C GLU A 699 -11.06 19.59 -13.08
N THR A 700 -12.20 19.81 -13.77
CA THR A 700 -12.63 21.12 -14.30
C THR A 700 -13.53 21.90 -13.34
N GLY A 701 -13.84 21.36 -12.16
CA GLY A 701 -14.78 21.95 -11.21
C GLY A 701 -16.25 21.68 -11.53
N GLN A 702 -16.55 20.97 -12.62
CA GLN A 702 -17.92 20.55 -12.91
C GLN A 702 -18.40 19.45 -11.94
N PRO A 703 -19.62 19.53 -11.39
CA PRO A 703 -20.19 18.48 -10.55
C PRO A 703 -20.18 17.11 -11.25
N ILE A 704 -19.77 16.07 -10.53
CA ILE A 704 -19.81 14.68 -11.02
C ILE A 704 -21.12 14.05 -10.58
N VAL A 705 -21.90 13.60 -11.55
CA VAL A 705 -23.08 12.75 -11.33
C VAL A 705 -22.64 11.29 -11.51
N PHE A 706 -22.73 10.50 -10.44
CA PHE A 706 -22.49 9.05 -10.50
C PHE A 706 -23.79 8.36 -10.96
N LYS A 707 -23.69 7.38 -11.87
CA LYS A 707 -24.79 6.79 -12.66
C LYS A 707 -26.14 6.69 -11.92
N GLN A 708 -27.14 7.35 -12.52
CA GLN A 708 -28.56 7.26 -12.24
C GLN A 708 -29.13 5.91 -12.70
N MET A 709 -29.54 5.05 -11.75
CA MET A 709 -30.71 4.19 -11.93
C MET A 709 -31.51 4.18 -10.64
N ASP A 710 -32.82 4.34 -10.82
CA ASP A 710 -33.92 4.27 -9.85
C ASP A 710 -34.02 5.39 -8.83
N LEU A 711 -35.09 6.20 -8.96
CA LEU A 711 -35.93 6.86 -7.92
C LEU A 711 -35.24 7.63 -6.76
N ARG A 712 -33.91 7.64 -6.72
CA ARG A 712 -33.03 8.10 -5.64
C ARG A 712 -32.47 9.50 -5.90
N GLU A 713 -32.48 9.96 -7.14
CA GLU A 713 -32.18 11.36 -7.46
C GLU A 713 -33.19 12.31 -6.77
N PHE A 714 -34.43 11.83 -6.59
CA PHE A 714 -35.50 12.52 -5.87
C PHE A 714 -35.46 12.34 -4.36
N SER A 715 -34.39 11.76 -3.79
CA SER A 715 -34.19 11.62 -2.34
C SER A 715 -32.91 12.29 -1.82
N LYS A 716 -32.23 13.13 -2.63
CA LYS A 716 -31.00 13.84 -2.23
C LYS A 716 -31.21 14.78 -1.03
N LEU A 717 -32.29 15.59 -1.00
CA LEU A 717 -32.69 16.32 0.21
C LEU A 717 -32.89 15.38 1.42
N LYS A 718 -33.55 14.24 1.24
CA LYS A 718 -33.80 13.24 2.30
C LYS A 718 -32.49 12.60 2.81
N LEU A 719 -31.47 12.49 1.96
CA LEU A 719 -30.12 12.07 2.36
C LEU A 719 -29.56 12.98 3.43
N PHE A 720 -29.73 14.30 3.28
CA PHE A 720 -29.29 15.32 4.24
C PHE A 720 -30.18 15.45 5.48
N GLY A 721 -31.24 14.64 5.60
CA GLY A 721 -32.17 14.66 6.73
C GLY A 721 -33.38 15.56 6.54
N TYR A 722 -33.63 16.07 5.34
CA TYR A 722 -34.82 16.88 5.04
C TYR A 722 -36.10 16.02 5.14
N SER A 723 -37.06 16.49 5.94
CA SER A 723 -38.39 15.90 6.10
C SER A 723 -39.46 16.99 6.27
N VAL A 724 -40.69 16.68 5.85
CA VAL A 724 -41.84 17.60 5.81
C VAL A 724 -43.11 16.91 6.35
N GLY A 725 -44.17 17.68 6.56
CA GLY A 725 -45.47 17.22 7.06
C GLY A 725 -45.54 17.19 8.59
N ALA A 726 -46.62 16.65 9.15
CA ALA A 726 -46.92 16.70 10.59
C ALA A 726 -45.80 16.19 11.51
N ASN A 727 -45.03 15.18 11.06
CA ASN A 727 -43.88 14.62 11.79
C ASN A 727 -42.52 15.04 11.20
N GLY A 728 -42.51 16.09 10.38
CA GLY A 728 -41.35 16.62 9.67
C GLY A 728 -40.54 17.64 10.46
N LEU A 729 -39.52 18.21 9.82
CA LEU A 729 -38.80 19.35 10.37
C LEU A 729 -39.69 20.60 10.35
N SER A 730 -39.55 21.45 11.38
CA SER A 730 -40.18 22.77 11.38
C SER A 730 -39.65 23.64 10.22
N THR A 731 -40.43 24.62 9.78
CA THR A 731 -40.03 25.54 8.69
C THR A 731 -38.66 26.17 8.94
N GLY A 732 -38.39 26.64 10.15
CA GLY A 732 -37.07 27.18 10.52
C GLY A 732 -35.95 26.16 10.35
N ALA A 733 -36.14 24.93 10.85
CA ALA A 733 -35.13 23.87 10.72
C ALA A 733 -34.91 23.43 9.26
N ARG A 734 -35.97 23.42 8.43
CA ARG A 734 -35.86 23.16 6.99
C ARG A 734 -35.08 24.25 6.28
N HIS A 735 -35.40 25.51 6.52
CA HIS A 735 -34.71 26.65 5.90
C HIS A 735 -33.24 26.71 6.31
N GLU A 736 -32.91 26.43 7.57
CA GLU A 736 -31.52 26.29 8.01
C GLU A 736 -30.79 25.14 7.29
N LEU A 737 -31.46 23.99 7.10
CA LEU A 737 -30.88 22.87 6.35
C LEU A 737 -30.66 23.22 4.88
N LEU A 738 -31.63 23.88 4.23
CA LEU A 738 -31.51 24.34 2.85
C LEU A 738 -30.37 25.37 2.70
N ASN A 739 -30.25 26.30 3.65
CA ASN A 739 -29.15 27.26 3.70
C ASN A 739 -27.80 26.55 3.86
N PHE A 740 -27.72 25.53 4.72
CA PHE A 740 -26.53 24.70 4.86
C PHE A 740 -26.16 23.98 3.56
N ILE A 741 -27.15 23.38 2.87
CA ILE A 741 -26.94 22.68 1.59
C ILE A 741 -26.39 23.63 0.52
N LEU A 742 -26.97 24.84 0.42
CA LEU A 742 -26.56 25.87 -0.53
C LEU A 742 -25.16 26.42 -0.23
N LYS A 743 -24.89 26.79 1.04
CA LYS A 743 -23.59 27.34 1.48
C LYS A 743 -22.44 26.37 1.27
N ASN A 744 -22.68 25.08 1.47
CA ASN A 744 -21.66 24.04 1.31
C ASN A 744 -21.61 23.44 -0.10
N HIS A 745 -22.37 24.01 -1.05
CA HIS A 745 -22.43 23.55 -2.45
C HIS A 745 -22.80 22.07 -2.61
N LEU A 746 -23.61 21.53 -1.68
CA LEU A 746 -24.07 20.14 -1.70
C LEU A 746 -25.14 19.91 -2.78
N MET A 747 -25.97 20.93 -3.01
CA MET A 747 -26.91 21.03 -4.13
C MET A 747 -27.02 22.51 -4.56
N THR A 748 -27.24 22.74 -5.84
CA THR A 748 -27.60 24.04 -6.40
C THR A 748 -29.06 24.37 -6.09
N ALA A 749 -29.41 25.66 -6.14
CA ALA A 749 -30.79 26.10 -5.98
C ALA A 749 -31.72 25.48 -7.05
N SER A 750 -31.22 25.26 -8.26
CA SER A 750 -31.96 24.57 -9.32
C SER A 750 -32.23 23.11 -8.96
N GLU A 751 -31.23 22.37 -8.48
CA GLU A 751 -31.40 20.96 -8.05
C GLU A 751 -32.43 20.85 -6.91
N ILE A 752 -32.38 21.76 -5.93
CA ILE A 752 -33.34 21.79 -4.81
C ILE A 752 -34.76 22.00 -5.35
N LYS A 753 -34.97 23.03 -6.17
CA LYS A 753 -36.30 23.32 -6.74
C LYS A 753 -36.84 22.17 -7.59
N SER A 754 -35.99 21.58 -8.44
CA SER A 754 -36.40 20.42 -9.25
C SER A 754 -36.84 19.24 -8.39
N GLN A 755 -36.15 18.98 -7.27
CA GLN A 755 -36.54 17.92 -6.34
C GLN A 755 -37.86 18.23 -5.61
N LEU A 756 -38.04 19.45 -5.10
CA LEU A 756 -39.27 19.87 -4.42
C LEU A 756 -40.48 19.81 -5.38
N GLN A 757 -40.31 20.30 -6.61
CA GLN A 757 -41.36 20.23 -7.65
C GLN A 757 -41.73 18.80 -8.01
N PHE A 758 -40.75 17.89 -8.08
CA PHE A 758 -41.03 16.47 -8.26
C PHE A 758 -41.87 15.92 -7.10
N ASN A 759 -41.48 16.21 -5.85
CA ASN A 759 -42.22 15.74 -4.67
C ASN A 759 -43.67 16.24 -4.69
N ILE A 760 -43.90 17.52 -5.00
CA ILE A 760 -45.26 18.07 -5.14
C ILE A 760 -46.05 17.32 -6.22
N ARG A 761 -45.47 17.17 -7.42
CA ARG A 761 -46.17 16.58 -8.58
C ARG A 761 -46.48 15.09 -8.43
N PHE A 762 -45.61 14.32 -7.78
CA PHE A 762 -45.69 12.85 -7.76
C PHE A 762 -46.01 12.27 -6.38
N ILE A 763 -45.50 12.86 -5.30
CA ILE A 763 -45.74 12.39 -3.93
C ILE A 763 -46.94 13.12 -3.32
N GLY A 764 -47.12 14.41 -3.62
CA GLY A 764 -48.24 15.23 -3.14
C GLY A 764 -49.63 14.74 -3.58
N LYS A 765 -49.71 13.88 -4.60
CA LYS A 765 -50.97 13.27 -5.06
C LYS A 765 -51.49 12.15 -4.14
N LYS A 766 -50.75 11.76 -3.10
CA LYS A 766 -51.16 10.72 -2.14
C LYS A 766 -52.04 11.34 -1.04
N ALA A 767 -52.96 10.54 -0.49
CA ALA A 767 -53.80 10.97 0.63
C ALA A 767 -52.95 11.41 1.85
N HIS A 768 -53.42 12.44 2.56
CA HIS A 768 -52.79 12.99 3.77
C HIS A 768 -51.41 13.63 3.55
N MET A 769 -51.15 14.19 2.35
CA MET A 769 -49.91 14.90 2.03
C MET A 769 -50.04 16.43 1.99
N ASP A 770 -51.20 17.00 2.33
CA ASP A 770 -51.48 18.43 2.20
C ASP A 770 -50.47 19.31 2.97
N ASP A 771 -50.16 18.93 4.22
CA ASP A 771 -49.15 19.61 5.05
C ASP A 771 -47.75 19.56 4.39
N ALA A 772 -47.40 18.43 3.79
CA ALA A 772 -46.11 18.24 3.13
C ALA A 772 -46.01 19.04 1.81
N VAL A 773 -47.14 19.20 1.09
CA VAL A 773 -47.21 20.04 -0.11
C VAL A 773 -47.02 21.51 0.27
N GLY A 774 -47.75 22.00 1.28
CA GLY A 774 -47.59 23.37 1.76
C GLY A 774 -46.18 23.66 2.29
N ASP A 775 -45.53 22.67 2.91
CA ASP A 775 -44.13 22.76 3.31
C ASP A 775 -43.18 22.88 2.11
N TRP A 776 -43.36 22.07 1.05
CA TRP A 776 -42.52 22.14 -0.15
C TRP A 776 -42.70 23.45 -0.91
N GLU A 777 -43.91 24.01 -0.96
CA GLU A 777 -44.20 25.29 -1.61
C GLU A 777 -43.51 26.46 -0.88
N LYS A 778 -43.65 26.54 0.45
CA LYS A 778 -42.94 27.52 1.29
C LYS A 778 -41.43 27.44 1.11
N ASP A 779 -40.89 26.23 1.04
CA ASP A 779 -39.46 26.02 0.86
C ASP A 779 -39.00 26.44 -0.56
N ILE A 780 -39.83 26.31 -1.61
CA ILE A 780 -39.53 26.87 -2.95
C ILE A 780 -39.46 28.41 -2.90
N ASP A 781 -40.41 29.04 -2.22
CA ASP A 781 -40.44 30.51 -2.05
C ASP A 781 -39.22 30.98 -1.28
N TYR A 782 -38.84 30.30 -0.21
CA TYR A 782 -37.61 30.59 0.52
C TYR A 782 -36.36 30.51 -0.37
N ILE A 783 -36.26 29.52 -1.27
CA ILE A 783 -35.14 29.43 -2.20
C ILE A 783 -35.19 30.56 -3.24
N ASN A 784 -36.38 30.97 -3.70
CA ASN A 784 -36.54 32.14 -4.58
C ASN A 784 -36.02 33.41 -3.90
N GLU A 785 -36.44 33.66 -2.66
CA GLU A 785 -35.97 34.79 -1.85
C GLU A 785 -34.45 34.71 -1.61
N TYR A 786 -33.93 33.50 -1.32
CA TYR A 786 -32.49 33.29 -1.13
C TYR A 786 -31.69 33.70 -2.37
N ILE A 787 -32.16 33.35 -3.58
CA ILE A 787 -31.53 33.76 -4.84
C ILE A 787 -31.61 35.28 -5.01
N SER A 788 -32.80 35.86 -4.82
CA SER A 788 -33.04 37.30 -4.98
C SER A 788 -32.26 38.16 -3.99
N SER A 789 -31.96 37.62 -2.80
CA SER A 789 -31.21 38.33 -1.75
C SER A 789 -29.73 38.55 -2.03
N GLY A 790 -29.20 38.05 -3.16
CA GLY A 790 -27.79 38.25 -3.53
C GLY A 790 -26.78 37.52 -2.64
N LYS A 791 -27.25 36.67 -1.70
CA LYS A 791 -26.41 35.78 -0.85
C LYS A 791 -25.67 34.70 -1.64
N ILE A 792 -25.83 34.71 -2.96
CA ILE A 792 -25.23 33.80 -3.90
C ILE A 792 -23.98 34.46 -4.51
N GLN A 793 -22.79 34.02 -4.10
CA GLN A 793 -21.51 34.35 -4.74
C GLN A 793 -21.00 33.13 -5.54
N TRP A 794 -21.62 32.81 -6.68
CA TRP A 794 -20.99 31.87 -7.63
C TRP A 794 -20.20 32.68 -8.66
N LYS A 795 -18.86 32.65 -8.57
CA LYS A 795 -18.01 32.87 -9.75
C LYS A 795 -17.71 31.49 -10.35
N TYR A 796 -18.24 31.24 -11.54
CA TYR A 796 -17.84 30.09 -12.35
C TYR A 796 -16.42 30.27 -12.90
#